data_AF-A0A401T1I4-F1
#
_entry.id   AF-A0A401T1I4-F1
#
_cell.length_a   1.000
_cell.length_b   1.000
_cell.length_c   1.000
_cell.angle_alpha   90.00
_cell.angle_beta   90.00
_cell.angle_gamma   90.00
#
_symmetry.space_group_name_H-M   'P 1'
#
loop_
_entity.id
_entity.type
_entity.pdbx_description
1 polymer ?
#
loop_
_entity_poly.entity_id
_entity_poly.type
_entity_poly.pdbx_seq_one_letter_code
_entity_poly.pdbx_strand_id
1 'polypeptide(L)'
;MAQFEGTQPGGKDENTLKRHLQSSHDTLVAALYNIDPLLDQMIASHILTHENYYEIRTEKTPPQKARKLLEIVQLQMNEKDVWLFVECLRKCKNNYPRLKDWLTGDTVTDINRGPTGQKLQKQANVMCQRLGHLVIPIAMRLFSDEMISQYELDIVQGQTTPYCQAQRLINICLQKGERSCWKLYEALHEEDAMLAEDIDAPYKREPAFPNQLHQDMEQPPLLSSLVPAPQEETEPISSLLQDLKLMCGYDEEIQLNQVEKELVREAMTLFQLKNGREMSLNVCEFGRLLGLPRKVVQDCLFELESAEDFHQLAAVIHTFMEKTNDAERLRKRMATADRYRLLLSRRAKLLLKLLQSGLANNHHSEKFPQQFSNICLFILRDCLAEVEEDASEVSTLNIMGCLQRLERNGFVDVTILKEFGELWMEGTAENLCRIIPFIAQLIRDVFPHLDTMEFDAVPVRRGIYRCHQRAVRRVTSFKGLPARIIQKVMEPKSVVLAKEQGIIFGNWELLAREFTQLSLKIAQILQQLQDYQSNGVISKHRRHLDKQDIGKEIRRALATENFGCSSFDSCMKVRLLSLVEFDPIFYNEPLFLMLHYDTFISFAEYLKTNDAHCFQFVFEEVHMYQCDARFHGVQSIRGPVMIDEGVEQVFQFSTSDRASFLVWLHCRGYRDGQYLQCNRPLTFKLSNLPASLQQEAEKAGAVVAKQAGATWLRDISDGGLKEIAKKIVQSFGGTAETGNCCFLIHSWGTKCEIRFLYKDDTITASVESNADIN
;
A
#
# COMPACT_ATOMS: atom_id res chain seq x y z
N MET A 1 22.12 70.55 -1.83
CA MET A 1 23.15 70.34 -2.87
C MET A 1 23.68 68.93 -2.72
N ALA A 2 23.06 68.00 -3.43
CA ALA A 2 23.54 66.64 -3.63
C ALA A 2 24.23 66.62 -5.00
N GLN A 3 25.43 66.06 -5.10
CA GLN A 3 26.07 65.81 -6.39
C GLN A 3 25.97 64.31 -6.70
N PHE A 4 25.26 64.06 -7.79
CA PHE A 4 25.20 62.83 -8.55
C PHE A 4 26.44 62.70 -9.45
N GLU A 5 26.72 61.44 -9.78
CA GLU A 5 27.26 60.93 -11.05
C GLU A 5 28.77 60.92 -11.34
N GLY A 6 29.22 59.69 -11.61
CA GLY A 6 30.49 59.31 -12.19
C GLY A 6 30.54 57.81 -12.47
N THR A 7 29.48 57.27 -13.08
CA THR A 7 29.40 55.87 -13.54
C THR A 7 30.16 55.74 -14.87
N GLN A 8 31.20 54.91 -14.92
CA GLN A 8 31.62 54.22 -16.14
C GLN A 8 32.08 52.78 -15.82
N PRO A 9 31.90 51.85 -16.77
CA PRO A 9 31.49 50.48 -16.48
C PRO A 9 32.69 49.53 -16.42
N GLY A 10 32.94 48.97 -15.24
CA GLY A 10 33.97 47.95 -15.05
C GLY A 10 33.42 46.53 -15.23
N GLY A 11 33.68 45.95 -16.40
CA GLY A 11 34.12 44.56 -16.56
C GLY A 11 33.21 43.44 -16.01
N LYS A 12 32.15 43.10 -16.75
CA LYS A 12 31.51 41.78 -16.67
C LYS A 12 31.07 41.32 -18.06
N ASP A 13 32.00 40.87 -18.90
CA ASP A 13 31.66 39.99 -20.05
C ASP A 13 32.84 39.35 -20.81
N GLU A 14 34.05 39.29 -20.24
CA GLU A 14 35.24 38.76 -20.96
C GLU A 14 35.43 37.22 -20.88
N ASN A 15 34.42 36.44 -20.48
CA ASN A 15 34.56 34.97 -20.30
C ASN A 15 33.34 34.16 -20.76
N THR A 16 32.44 34.75 -21.55
CA THR A 16 31.12 34.19 -21.81
C THR A 16 31.16 33.13 -22.91
N LEU A 17 32.01 33.32 -23.92
CA LEU A 17 32.11 32.40 -25.07
C LEU A 17 32.92 31.12 -24.73
N LYS A 18 34.00 31.26 -23.96
CA LYS A 18 34.77 30.11 -23.46
C LYS A 18 33.94 29.21 -22.56
N ARG A 19 33.16 29.78 -21.63
CA ARG A 19 32.23 29.02 -20.78
C ARG A 19 31.18 28.26 -21.60
N HIS A 20 30.69 28.85 -22.67
CA HIS A 20 29.72 28.21 -23.57
C HIS A 20 30.33 27.02 -24.33
N LEU A 21 31.58 27.13 -24.79
CA LEU A 21 32.29 26.00 -25.39
C LEU A 21 32.59 24.90 -24.38
N GLN A 22 32.85 25.26 -23.11
CA GLN A 22 33.11 24.31 -22.04
C GLN A 22 31.84 23.53 -21.66
N SER A 23 30.69 24.21 -21.58
CA SER A 23 29.40 23.54 -21.31
C SER A 23 28.94 22.67 -22.48
N SER A 24 29.35 22.99 -23.70
CA SER A 24 29.04 22.24 -24.93
C SER A 24 30.13 21.22 -25.32
N HIS A 25 31.10 20.96 -24.43
CA HIS A 25 32.30 20.19 -24.73
C HIS A 25 31.99 18.78 -25.26
N ASP A 26 31.12 18.03 -24.60
CA ASP A 26 30.82 16.64 -25.01
C ASP A 26 30.05 16.56 -26.33
N THR A 27 29.17 17.54 -26.59
CA THR A 27 28.47 17.68 -27.86
C THR A 27 29.44 17.94 -29.00
N LEU A 28 30.40 18.85 -28.78
CA LEU A 28 31.43 19.18 -29.78
C LEU A 28 32.37 17.98 -30.01
N VAL A 29 32.81 17.28 -28.96
CA VAL A 29 33.66 16.08 -29.11
C VAL A 29 32.95 14.97 -29.89
N ALA A 30 31.65 14.77 -29.66
CA ALA A 30 30.87 13.76 -30.38
C ALA A 30 30.55 14.14 -31.83
N ALA A 31 30.54 15.45 -32.15
CA ALA A 31 30.22 15.95 -33.46
C ALA A 31 31.45 16.20 -34.36
N LEU A 32 32.63 16.43 -33.77
CA LEU A 32 33.89 16.62 -34.49
C LEU A 32 34.56 15.29 -34.84
N TYR A 33 33.86 14.45 -35.62
CA TYR A 33 34.35 13.14 -36.04
C TYR A 33 35.41 13.20 -37.17
N ASN A 34 35.49 14.32 -37.90
CA ASN A 34 36.51 14.58 -38.90
C ASN A 34 37.11 15.98 -38.68
N ILE A 35 38.30 16.04 -38.07
CA ILE A 35 38.89 17.28 -37.55
C ILE A 35 39.84 17.94 -38.55
N ASP A 36 40.38 17.19 -39.51
CA ASP A 36 41.36 17.70 -40.46
C ASP A 36 40.86 18.95 -41.24
N PRO A 37 39.61 19.00 -41.76
CA PRO A 37 39.11 20.20 -42.45
C PRO A 37 39.02 21.44 -41.55
N LEU A 38 38.76 21.25 -40.26
CA LEU A 38 38.71 22.33 -39.28
C LEU A 38 40.11 22.81 -38.92
N LEU A 39 41.07 21.89 -38.73
CA LEU A 39 42.47 22.26 -38.46
C LEU A 39 43.09 23.04 -39.63
N ASP A 40 42.83 22.62 -40.86
CA ASP A 40 43.32 23.32 -42.06
C ASP A 40 42.76 24.75 -42.13
N GLN A 41 41.48 24.93 -41.78
CA GLN A 41 40.83 26.24 -41.73
C GLN A 41 41.36 27.11 -40.58
N MET A 42 41.71 26.50 -39.44
CA MET A 42 42.28 27.17 -38.27
C MET A 42 43.74 27.60 -38.50
N ILE A 43 44.54 26.79 -39.20
CA ILE A 43 45.89 27.19 -39.65
C ILE A 43 45.80 28.34 -40.65
N ALA A 44 44.90 28.24 -41.64
CA ALA A 44 44.70 29.28 -42.65
C ALA A 44 44.21 30.61 -42.04
N SER A 45 43.52 30.56 -40.90
CA SER A 45 43.06 31.74 -40.15
C SER A 45 44.05 32.20 -39.08
N HIS A 46 45.26 31.63 -39.05
CA HIS A 46 46.36 31.92 -38.13
C HIS A 46 46.03 31.82 -36.62
N ILE A 47 44.98 31.06 -36.26
CA ILE A 47 44.57 30.83 -34.87
C ILE A 47 45.24 29.59 -34.26
N LEU A 48 45.74 28.67 -35.08
CA LEU A 48 46.46 27.48 -34.63
C LEU A 48 47.93 27.54 -35.06
N THR A 49 48.86 27.40 -34.12
CA THR A 49 50.30 27.32 -34.40
C THR A 49 50.67 25.95 -34.99
N HIS A 50 51.81 25.87 -35.68
CA HIS A 50 52.30 24.59 -36.21
C HIS A 50 52.57 23.57 -35.10
N GLU A 51 53.01 24.00 -33.92
CA GLU A 51 53.22 23.13 -32.76
C GLU A 51 51.90 22.53 -32.27
N ASN A 52 50.87 23.36 -32.07
CA ASN A 52 49.53 22.90 -31.66
C ASN A 52 48.88 21.96 -32.68
N TYR A 53 49.13 22.20 -33.98
CA TYR A 53 48.66 21.30 -35.04
C TYR A 53 49.30 19.91 -34.94
N TYR A 54 50.61 19.82 -34.72
CA TYR A 54 51.29 18.53 -34.57
C TYR A 54 50.85 17.83 -33.28
N GLU A 55 50.66 18.57 -32.18
CA GLU A 55 50.13 18.01 -30.91
C GLU A 55 48.73 17.41 -31.08
N ILE A 56 47.83 18.04 -31.83
CA ILE A 56 46.51 17.45 -32.08
C ILE A 56 46.63 16.23 -32.99
N ARG A 57 47.58 16.22 -33.94
CA ARG A 57 47.76 15.09 -34.87
C ARG A 57 48.40 13.86 -34.24
N THR A 58 49.15 13.98 -33.14
CA THR A 58 49.73 12.81 -32.45
C THR A 58 48.67 11.93 -31.78
N GLU A 59 47.49 12.49 -31.48
CA GLU A 59 46.37 11.75 -30.89
C GLU A 59 45.77 10.73 -31.88
N LYS A 60 45.47 9.51 -31.39
CA LYS A 60 45.16 8.37 -32.26
C LYS A 60 43.72 8.33 -32.76
N THR A 61 42.77 8.86 -31.99
CA THR A 61 41.33 8.74 -32.30
C THR A 61 40.68 10.11 -32.52
N PRO A 62 39.69 10.25 -33.42
CA PRO A 62 39.02 11.53 -33.66
C PRO A 62 38.43 12.19 -32.40
N PRO A 63 37.80 11.47 -31.45
CA PRO A 63 37.35 12.08 -30.20
C PRO A 63 38.49 12.59 -29.31
N GLN A 64 39.64 11.91 -29.27
CA GLN A 64 40.82 12.39 -28.53
C GLN A 64 41.41 13.64 -29.19
N LYS A 65 41.48 13.66 -30.53
CA LYS A 65 41.86 14.85 -31.30
C LYS A 65 40.90 16.02 -31.01
N ALA A 66 39.60 15.78 -30.91
CA ALA A 66 38.59 16.81 -30.63
C ALA A 66 38.78 17.38 -29.22
N ARG A 67 38.98 16.51 -28.23
CA ARG A 67 39.26 16.92 -26.84
C ARG A 67 40.54 17.73 -26.76
N LYS A 68 41.61 17.30 -27.44
CA LYS A 68 42.88 18.01 -27.43
C LYS A 68 42.77 19.38 -28.10
N LEU A 69 42.05 19.48 -29.21
CA LEU A 69 41.74 20.75 -29.85
C LEU A 69 40.95 21.68 -28.93
N LEU A 70 39.88 21.18 -28.29
CA LEU A 70 39.06 22.00 -27.37
C LEU A 70 39.83 22.39 -26.10
N GLU A 71 40.74 21.55 -25.63
CA GLU A 71 41.66 21.87 -24.53
C GLU A 71 42.57 23.07 -24.92
N ILE A 72 43.16 23.05 -26.11
CA ILE A 72 43.97 24.16 -26.63
C ILE A 72 43.14 25.44 -26.79
N VAL A 73 41.91 25.33 -27.31
CA VAL A 73 40.98 26.47 -27.45
C VAL A 73 40.62 27.07 -26.08
N GLN A 74 40.47 26.24 -25.04
CA GLN A 74 40.15 26.72 -23.70
C GLN A 74 41.37 27.35 -23.00
N LEU A 75 42.52 26.68 -23.05
CA LEU A 75 43.69 27.03 -22.24
C LEU A 75 44.62 28.05 -22.91
N GLN A 76 44.72 28.05 -24.24
CA GLN A 76 45.77 28.81 -24.94
C GLN A 76 45.24 29.94 -25.84
N MET A 77 43.98 29.89 -26.29
CA MET A 77 43.40 30.93 -27.15
C MET A 77 42.77 32.07 -26.32
N ASN A 78 42.86 33.32 -26.79
CA ASN A 78 42.13 34.45 -26.16
C ASN A 78 40.67 34.52 -26.70
N GLU A 79 39.80 35.35 -26.13
CA GLU A 79 38.38 35.44 -26.56
C GLU A 79 38.22 35.76 -28.06
N LYS A 80 39.11 36.57 -28.64
CA LYS A 80 39.09 36.89 -30.08
C LYS A 80 39.43 35.67 -30.93
N ASP A 81 40.40 34.87 -30.50
CA ASP A 81 40.80 33.62 -31.16
C ASP A 81 39.72 32.54 -31.00
N VAL A 82 39.05 32.49 -29.86
CA VAL A 82 37.91 31.59 -29.60
C VAL A 82 36.71 31.97 -30.49
N TRP A 83 36.48 33.26 -30.71
CA TRP A 83 35.47 33.72 -31.66
C TRP A 83 35.81 33.30 -33.10
N LEU A 84 37.07 33.48 -33.51
CA LEU A 84 37.56 33.02 -34.81
C LEU A 84 37.49 31.50 -34.97
N PHE A 85 37.65 30.73 -33.88
CA PHE A 85 37.42 29.29 -33.86
C PHE A 85 35.96 28.92 -34.17
N VAL A 86 34.99 29.61 -33.55
CA VAL A 86 33.56 29.40 -33.83
C VAL A 86 33.20 29.80 -35.28
N GLU A 87 33.82 30.86 -35.82
CA GLU A 87 33.70 31.20 -37.24
C GLU A 87 34.25 30.11 -38.16
N CYS A 88 35.39 29.49 -37.80
CA CYS A 88 35.94 28.37 -38.55
C CYS A 88 35.00 27.16 -38.51
N LEU A 89 34.40 26.85 -37.36
CA LEU A 89 33.35 25.83 -37.24
C LEU A 89 32.14 26.13 -38.14
N ARG A 90 31.71 27.40 -38.21
CA ARG A 90 30.60 27.81 -39.08
C ARG A 90 30.94 27.68 -40.56
N LYS A 91 32.17 28.01 -40.96
CA LYS A 91 32.65 27.80 -42.34
C LYS A 91 32.71 26.31 -42.71
N CYS A 92 33.03 25.46 -41.73
CA CYS A 92 33.05 24.01 -41.89
C CYS A 92 31.68 23.32 -41.61
N LYS A 93 30.57 24.08 -41.47
CA LYS A 93 29.25 23.54 -41.07
C LYS A 93 28.76 22.35 -41.90
N ASN A 94 29.08 22.32 -43.20
CA ASN A 94 28.68 21.24 -44.09
C ASN A 94 29.35 19.90 -43.76
N ASN A 95 30.49 19.93 -43.05
CA ASN A 95 31.19 18.72 -42.58
C ASN A 95 30.61 18.19 -41.25
N TYR A 96 29.82 19.01 -40.53
CA TYR A 96 29.30 18.69 -39.20
C TYR A 96 27.77 18.85 -39.14
N PRO A 97 27.00 17.98 -39.81
CA PRO A 97 25.53 18.08 -39.86
C PRO A 97 24.88 18.02 -38.47
N ARG A 98 25.52 17.36 -37.49
CA ARG A 98 25.06 17.30 -36.09
C ARG A 98 25.17 18.62 -35.32
N LEU A 99 25.93 19.59 -35.84
CA LEU A 99 26.07 20.93 -35.26
C LEU A 99 25.25 21.97 -36.03
N LYS A 100 24.43 21.56 -37.01
CA LYS A 100 23.70 22.50 -37.88
C LYS A 100 22.80 23.42 -37.06
N ASP A 101 22.01 22.85 -36.15
CA ASP A 101 21.07 23.60 -35.30
C ASP A 101 21.81 24.43 -34.23
N TRP A 102 22.95 23.95 -33.76
CA TRP A 102 23.84 24.66 -32.83
C TRP A 102 24.52 25.88 -33.50
N LEU A 103 24.78 25.82 -34.82
CA LEU A 103 25.47 26.87 -35.58
C LEU A 103 24.54 27.88 -36.28
N THR A 104 23.23 27.60 -36.42
CA THR A 104 22.26 28.45 -37.14
C THR A 104 21.63 29.59 -36.33
N GLY A 105 22.06 29.81 -35.08
CA GLY A 105 21.62 30.97 -34.30
C GLY A 105 22.19 32.28 -34.85
N ASP A 106 21.50 32.89 -35.82
CA ASP A 106 21.79 34.24 -36.31
C ASP A 106 21.24 35.27 -35.31
N THR A 107 21.98 35.51 -34.23
CA THR A 107 22.16 36.80 -33.52
C THR A 107 22.90 36.56 -32.21
N VAL A 108 23.92 37.37 -31.95
CA VAL A 108 24.81 37.27 -30.78
C VAL A 108 24.06 37.50 -29.44
N THR A 109 22.80 37.92 -29.47
CA THR A 109 21.92 38.05 -28.30
C THR A 109 21.33 36.72 -27.80
N ASP A 110 21.34 35.66 -28.60
CA ASP A 110 20.79 34.34 -28.22
C ASP A 110 21.82 33.37 -27.60
N ILE A 111 23.08 33.81 -27.43
CA ILE A 111 24.13 33.00 -26.78
C ILE A 111 23.89 32.87 -25.25
N ASN A 112 22.91 33.58 -24.69
CA ASN A 112 22.47 33.44 -23.30
C ASN A 112 21.47 32.29 -23.03
N ARG A 113 21.17 31.43 -24.01
CA ARG A 113 20.23 30.32 -23.84
C ARG A 113 20.95 28.98 -23.89
N GLY A 114 21.07 28.36 -22.70
CA GLY A 114 21.56 26.99 -22.55
C GLY A 114 20.58 25.94 -23.10
N PRO A 115 20.98 24.65 -23.12
CA PRO A 115 20.28 23.60 -23.85
C PRO A 115 19.03 23.14 -23.10
N THR A 116 17.85 23.61 -23.52
CA THR A 116 16.57 23.31 -22.85
C THR A 116 16.15 21.86 -23.11
N GLY A 117 16.52 21.30 -24.26
CA GLY A 117 16.37 19.88 -24.59
C GLY A 117 17.27 18.96 -23.75
N GLN A 118 18.53 19.32 -23.49
CA GLN A 118 19.39 18.52 -22.60
C GLN A 118 18.94 18.62 -21.13
N LYS A 119 18.46 19.79 -20.70
CA LYS A 119 17.84 19.97 -19.39
C LYS A 119 16.60 19.07 -19.27
N LEU A 120 15.71 19.10 -20.26
CA LEU A 120 14.54 18.25 -20.32
C LEU A 120 14.91 16.76 -20.35
N GLN A 121 15.96 16.38 -21.08
CA GLN A 121 16.43 14.99 -21.14
C GLN A 121 17.00 14.51 -19.80
N LYS A 122 17.78 15.35 -19.11
CA LYS A 122 18.31 15.05 -17.77
C LYS A 122 17.22 15.01 -16.69
N GLN A 123 16.20 15.86 -16.85
CA GLN A 123 15.07 15.97 -15.93
C GLN A 123 13.87 15.10 -16.34
N ALA A 124 13.96 14.33 -17.44
CA ALA A 124 12.82 13.62 -18.03
C ALA A 124 12.14 12.71 -17.01
N ASN A 125 12.91 11.94 -16.24
CA ASN A 125 12.38 11.06 -15.21
C ASN A 125 11.69 11.83 -14.07
N VAL A 126 12.28 12.94 -13.62
CA VAL A 126 11.72 13.80 -12.57
C VAL A 126 10.42 14.46 -13.06
N MET A 127 10.41 14.97 -14.29
CA MET A 127 9.21 15.55 -14.89
C MET A 127 8.11 14.51 -15.10
N CYS A 128 8.44 13.29 -15.53
CA CYS A 128 7.44 12.22 -15.65
C CYS A 128 6.78 11.85 -14.32
N GLN A 129 7.52 11.92 -13.21
CA GLN A 129 6.99 11.65 -11.87
C GLN A 129 6.19 12.82 -11.29
N ARG A 130 6.57 14.06 -11.61
CA ARG A 130 5.99 15.26 -10.99
C ARG A 130 4.84 15.89 -11.76
N LEU A 131 4.79 15.75 -13.09
CA LEU A 131 3.74 16.38 -13.91
C LEU A 131 2.34 15.81 -13.63
N GLY A 132 2.22 14.50 -13.35
CA GLY A 132 0.97 13.88 -12.92
C GLY A 132 -0.24 14.29 -13.77
N HIS A 133 -1.23 14.94 -13.16
CA HIS A 133 -2.46 15.37 -13.84
C HIS A 133 -2.28 16.61 -14.74
N LEU A 134 -1.16 17.33 -14.63
CA LEU A 134 -0.85 18.52 -15.44
C LEU A 134 -0.45 18.17 -16.88
N VAL A 135 -0.16 16.89 -17.16
CA VAL A 135 0.27 16.43 -18.49
C VAL A 135 -0.78 16.74 -19.56
N ILE A 136 -2.07 16.53 -19.26
CA ILE A 136 -3.14 16.75 -20.25
C ILE A 136 -3.38 18.26 -20.49
N PRO A 137 -3.50 19.13 -19.47
CA PRO A 137 -3.54 20.58 -19.67
C PRO A 137 -2.34 21.12 -20.45
N ILE A 138 -1.13 20.68 -20.12
CA ILE A 138 0.10 21.09 -20.82
C ILE A 138 0.09 20.60 -22.27
N ALA A 139 -0.31 19.35 -22.53
CA ALA A 139 -0.45 18.82 -23.88
C ALA A 139 -1.50 19.59 -24.69
N MET A 140 -2.63 19.96 -24.09
CA MET A 140 -3.67 20.78 -24.73
C MET A 140 -3.18 22.19 -25.07
N ARG A 141 -2.35 22.80 -24.21
CA ARG A 141 -1.72 24.09 -24.52
C ARG A 141 -0.67 23.97 -25.61
N LEU A 142 0.17 22.93 -25.58
CA LEU A 142 1.10 22.64 -26.67
C LEU A 142 0.40 22.35 -28.01
N PHE A 143 -0.79 21.76 -27.98
CA PHE A 143 -1.62 21.59 -29.17
C PHE A 143 -2.20 22.91 -29.66
N SER A 144 -2.68 23.76 -28.74
CA SER A 144 -3.22 25.09 -29.06
C SER A 144 -2.14 26.03 -29.63
N ASP A 145 -0.89 25.86 -29.21
CA ASP A 145 0.29 26.57 -29.72
C ASP A 145 0.88 25.94 -31.00
N GLU A 146 0.20 24.96 -31.61
CA GLU A 146 0.62 24.21 -32.80
C GLU A 146 1.97 23.47 -32.65
N MET A 147 2.43 23.22 -31.42
CA MET A 147 3.68 22.52 -31.12
C MET A 147 3.54 20.99 -31.23
N ILE A 148 2.38 20.44 -30.86
CA ILE A 148 2.02 19.03 -31.07
C ILE A 148 0.77 18.92 -31.95
N SER A 149 0.68 17.85 -32.74
CA SER A 149 -0.46 17.59 -33.64
C SER A 149 -1.60 16.86 -32.92
N GLN A 150 -2.80 16.84 -33.51
CA GLN A 150 -3.95 16.13 -32.96
C GLN A 150 -3.64 14.64 -32.72
N TYR A 151 -2.95 14.00 -33.68
CA TYR A 151 -2.55 12.60 -33.56
C TYR A 151 -1.60 12.35 -32.38
N GLU A 152 -0.65 13.27 -32.14
CA GLU A 152 0.28 13.18 -31.01
C GLU A 152 -0.41 13.43 -29.67
N LEU A 153 -1.37 14.36 -29.63
CA LEU A 153 -2.22 14.59 -28.48
C LEU A 153 -3.08 13.35 -28.14
N ASP A 154 -3.67 12.71 -29.14
CA ASP A 154 -4.45 11.48 -28.97
C ASP A 154 -3.58 10.32 -28.47
N ILE A 155 -2.33 10.21 -28.95
CA ILE A 155 -1.37 9.21 -28.45
C ILE A 155 -1.00 9.46 -26.99
N VAL A 156 -0.82 10.72 -26.59
CA VAL A 156 -0.55 11.09 -25.20
C VAL A 156 -1.77 10.75 -24.35
N GLN A 157 -2.98 11.15 -24.74
CA GLN A 157 -4.21 10.84 -24.00
C GLN A 157 -4.53 9.34 -23.92
N GLY A 158 -4.17 8.58 -24.95
CA GLY A 158 -4.36 7.13 -25.02
C GLY A 158 -3.45 6.30 -24.11
N GLN A 159 -2.47 6.90 -23.42
CA GLN A 159 -1.66 6.16 -22.45
C GLN A 159 -2.42 5.94 -21.14
N THR A 160 -2.24 4.75 -20.56
CA THR A 160 -3.01 4.25 -19.41
C THR A 160 -2.63 4.88 -18.06
N THR A 161 -1.46 5.52 -17.96
CA THR A 161 -1.00 6.15 -16.70
C THR A 161 -0.44 7.55 -16.95
N PRO A 162 -0.62 8.50 -16.00
CA PRO A 162 -0.08 9.86 -16.13
C PRO A 162 1.43 9.91 -16.33
N TYR A 163 2.17 8.95 -15.78
CA TYR A 163 3.61 8.81 -16.02
C TYR A 163 3.91 8.47 -17.48
N CYS A 164 3.21 7.48 -18.06
CA CYS A 164 3.37 7.13 -19.47
C CYS A 164 2.89 8.27 -20.39
N GLN A 165 1.85 9.01 -19.99
CA GLN A 165 1.39 10.22 -20.69
C GLN A 165 2.50 11.29 -20.69
N ALA A 166 3.10 11.57 -19.52
CA ALA A 166 4.18 12.54 -19.36
C ALA A 166 5.41 12.15 -20.16
N GLN A 167 5.81 10.88 -20.06
CA GLN A 167 6.96 10.32 -20.76
C GLN A 167 6.74 10.41 -22.27
N ARG A 168 5.53 10.13 -22.75
CA ARG A 168 5.20 10.24 -24.16
C ARG A 168 5.24 11.69 -24.65
N LEU A 169 4.67 12.61 -23.88
CA LEU A 169 4.67 14.05 -24.19
C LEU A 169 6.10 14.62 -24.22
N ILE A 170 6.92 14.30 -23.23
CA ILE A 170 8.32 14.73 -23.14
C ILE A 170 9.13 14.18 -24.31
N ASN A 171 8.93 12.90 -24.67
CA ASN A 171 9.59 12.31 -25.82
C ASN A 171 9.17 12.98 -27.14
N ILE A 172 7.91 13.36 -27.29
CA ILE A 172 7.43 14.12 -28.46
C ILE A 172 8.11 15.50 -28.51
N CYS A 173 8.19 16.22 -27.39
CA CYS A 173 8.88 17.50 -27.31
C CYS A 173 10.38 17.38 -27.65
N LEU A 174 11.06 16.36 -27.12
CA LEU A 174 12.47 16.08 -27.42
C LEU A 174 12.70 15.74 -28.90
N GLN A 175 11.77 15.01 -29.53
CA GLN A 175 11.85 14.65 -30.95
C GLN A 175 11.59 15.85 -31.88
N LYS A 176 10.72 16.79 -31.48
CA LYS A 176 10.42 18.00 -32.25
C LYS A 176 11.44 19.12 -32.11
N GLY A 177 12.30 19.04 -31.10
CA GLY A 177 13.46 19.91 -30.92
C GLY A 177 13.25 21.03 -29.90
N GLU A 178 14.28 21.87 -29.74
CA GLU A 178 14.41 22.85 -28.65
C GLU A 178 13.21 23.79 -28.49
N ARG A 179 12.56 24.18 -29.59
CA ARG A 179 11.38 25.06 -29.56
C ARG A 179 10.20 24.42 -28.84
N SER A 180 9.97 23.11 -29.04
CA SER A 180 8.91 22.36 -28.37
C SER A 180 9.24 22.05 -26.90
N CYS A 181 10.53 21.85 -26.58
CA CYS A 181 11.00 21.71 -25.20
C CYS A 181 10.82 23.01 -24.40
N TRP A 182 11.12 24.17 -25.00
CA TRP A 182 10.92 25.46 -24.35
C TRP A 182 9.44 25.76 -24.10
N LYS A 183 8.59 25.52 -25.10
CA LYS A 183 7.14 25.68 -24.96
C LYS A 183 6.52 24.75 -23.91
N LEU A 184 7.12 23.58 -23.67
CA LEU A 184 6.70 22.69 -22.58
C LEU A 184 6.94 23.33 -21.20
N TYR A 185 8.10 23.96 -20.99
CA TYR A 185 8.40 24.66 -19.73
C TYR A 185 7.58 25.94 -19.58
N GLU A 186 7.33 26.67 -20.66
CA GLU A 186 6.44 27.86 -20.63
C GLU A 186 5.00 27.45 -20.25
N ALA A 187 4.45 26.42 -20.89
CA ALA A 187 3.14 25.89 -20.53
C ALA A 187 3.08 25.36 -19.08
N LEU A 188 4.19 24.80 -18.57
CA LEU A 188 4.31 24.38 -17.18
C LEU A 188 4.33 25.58 -16.21
N HIS A 189 5.08 26.65 -16.51
CA HIS A 189 5.08 27.88 -15.71
C HIS A 189 3.70 28.52 -15.63
N GLU A 190 2.92 28.46 -16.71
CA GLU A 190 1.59 29.04 -16.75
C GLU A 190 0.53 28.17 -16.06
N GLU A 191 0.64 26.85 -16.14
CA GLU A 191 -0.30 25.93 -15.47
C GLU A 191 0.01 25.76 -13.97
N ASP A 192 1.29 25.76 -13.58
CA ASP A 192 1.71 25.65 -12.19
C ASP A 192 3.10 26.31 -11.96
N ALA A 193 3.09 27.60 -11.64
CA ALA A 193 4.30 28.39 -11.40
C ALA A 193 5.16 27.85 -10.25
N MET A 194 4.55 27.32 -9.17
CA MET A 194 5.30 26.82 -8.00
C MET A 194 6.02 25.51 -8.32
N LEU A 195 5.35 24.57 -9.00
CA LEU A 195 5.98 23.33 -9.43
C LEU A 195 7.14 23.59 -10.41
N ALA A 196 6.99 24.62 -11.23
CA ALA A 196 7.95 24.93 -12.25
C ALA A 196 9.20 25.65 -11.69
N GLU A 197 9.03 26.53 -10.70
CA GLU A 197 10.14 27.10 -9.92
C GLU A 197 10.93 26.01 -9.16
N ASP A 198 10.24 25.02 -8.60
CA ASP A 198 10.86 23.85 -7.95
C ASP A 198 11.67 22.97 -8.92
N ILE A 199 11.25 22.88 -10.19
CA ILE A 199 11.94 22.10 -11.24
C ILE A 199 13.15 22.89 -11.80
N ASP A 200 13.12 24.22 -11.69
CA ASP A 200 14.15 25.12 -12.20
C ASP A 200 15.26 25.44 -11.20
N ALA A 201 15.06 25.19 -9.90
CA ALA A 201 16.04 25.47 -8.86
C ALA A 201 17.30 24.55 -8.95
N PRO A 202 18.53 25.11 -9.00
CA PRO A 202 19.75 24.32 -8.99
C PRO A 202 20.07 23.81 -7.56
N TYR A 203 20.25 22.49 -7.41
CA TYR A 203 20.71 21.82 -6.20
C TYR A 203 21.87 22.57 -5.51
N LYS A 204 21.67 23.05 -4.28
CA LYS A 204 22.73 23.62 -3.42
C LYS A 204 23.09 22.67 -2.29
N ARG A 205 24.40 22.53 -2.07
CA ARG A 205 25.07 21.74 -1.01
C ARG A 205 24.74 22.24 0.41
N GLU A 206 24.74 21.29 1.33
CA GLU A 206 24.61 21.41 2.80
C GLU A 206 25.39 22.60 3.41
N PRO A 207 24.86 23.23 4.48
CA PRO A 207 25.67 23.97 5.44
C PRO A 207 25.88 23.20 6.75
N ALA A 208 27.14 23.20 7.20
CA ALA A 208 27.60 22.64 8.46
C ALA A 208 27.08 23.41 9.68
N PHE A 209 26.71 22.68 10.73
CA PHE A 209 26.40 23.19 12.08
C PHE A 209 27.67 23.41 12.92
N PRO A 210 27.63 24.30 13.94
CA PRO A 210 28.46 24.17 15.14
C PRO A 210 27.66 23.70 16.37
N ASN A 211 28.29 22.81 17.13
CA ASN A 211 27.83 22.11 18.34
C ASN A 211 27.93 22.93 19.66
N GLN A 212 27.36 22.32 20.72
CA GLN A 212 27.67 22.38 22.18
C GLN A 212 26.75 23.27 23.04
N LEU A 213 26.27 22.92 24.26
CA LEU A 213 26.84 22.11 25.35
C LEU A 213 25.75 21.70 26.41
N HIS A 214 26.05 20.63 27.17
CA HIS A 214 25.33 19.96 28.28
C HIS A 214 24.81 20.82 29.47
N GLN A 215 23.81 20.31 30.22
CA GLN A 215 23.99 19.80 31.61
C GLN A 215 22.74 19.20 32.29
N ASP A 216 23.04 18.23 33.16
CA ASP A 216 22.20 17.32 33.96
C ASP A 216 21.27 17.96 35.00
N MET A 217 20.23 17.22 35.42
CA MET A 217 19.83 17.13 36.84
C MET A 217 18.93 15.89 37.14
N GLU A 218 19.55 14.92 37.81
CA GLU A 218 19.14 14.15 39.01
C GLU A 218 17.71 13.59 39.19
N GLN A 219 17.65 12.24 39.35
CA GLN A 219 16.60 11.49 40.04
C GLN A 219 16.77 11.48 41.57
N PRO A 220 15.71 11.13 42.33
CA PRO A 220 15.84 10.19 43.46
C PRO A 220 14.77 9.05 43.50
N PRO A 221 14.93 8.01 44.35
CA PRO A 221 14.80 6.60 43.93
C PRO A 221 13.81 5.67 44.70
N LEU A 222 13.50 4.54 44.03
CA LEU A 222 13.36 3.12 44.46
C LEU A 222 12.59 2.65 45.72
N LEU A 223 11.85 1.53 45.56
CA LEU A 223 11.95 0.22 46.27
C LEU A 223 10.90 -0.76 45.68
N SER A 224 11.24 -1.70 44.79
CA SER A 224 11.74 -3.09 44.97
C SER A 224 10.74 -4.12 45.54
N SER A 225 10.38 -5.11 44.70
CA SER A 225 10.21 -6.52 45.09
C SER A 225 10.51 -7.42 43.89
N LEU A 226 11.63 -8.15 44.00
CA LEU A 226 12.25 -9.02 43.00
C LEU A 226 11.65 -10.44 43.02
N VAL A 227 11.45 -11.02 41.83
CA VAL A 227 11.78 -12.42 41.55
C VAL A 227 12.45 -12.45 40.16
N PRO A 228 13.66 -13.02 40.00
CA PRO A 228 14.40 -12.94 38.74
C PRO A 228 13.92 -14.01 37.74
N ALA A 229 13.51 -13.56 36.55
CA ALA A 229 13.45 -14.39 35.35
C ALA A 229 14.83 -14.37 34.66
N PRO A 230 15.26 -15.44 33.97
CA PRO A 230 16.55 -15.47 33.31
C PRO A 230 16.58 -14.39 32.21
N GLN A 231 17.61 -13.55 32.25
CA GLN A 231 17.87 -12.54 31.24
C GLN A 231 18.26 -13.24 29.92
N GLU A 232 17.39 -13.15 28.92
CA GLU A 232 17.83 -13.20 27.52
C GLU A 232 18.69 -11.95 27.29
N GLU A 233 19.92 -12.13 26.81
CA GLU A 233 20.78 -11.04 26.37
C GLU A 233 20.15 -10.37 25.14
N THR A 234 19.27 -9.40 25.34
CA THR A 234 18.86 -8.47 24.28
C THR A 234 20.05 -7.60 23.92
N GLU A 235 20.59 -7.78 22.71
CA GLU A 235 21.51 -6.81 22.13
C GLU A 235 20.89 -5.40 22.13
N PRO A 236 21.62 -4.36 22.54
CA PRO A 236 21.09 -3.00 22.56
C PRO A 236 20.78 -2.51 21.13
N ILE A 237 19.70 -1.73 20.95
CA ILE A 237 19.32 -1.14 19.64
C ILE A 237 20.49 -0.35 19.01
N SER A 238 21.43 0.12 19.83
CA SER A 238 22.64 0.82 19.37
C SER A 238 23.63 -0.06 18.60
N SER A 239 23.72 -1.37 18.85
CA SER A 239 24.63 -2.26 18.10
C SER A 239 24.04 -2.65 16.73
N LEU A 240 22.74 -3.01 16.70
CA LEU A 240 22.04 -3.38 15.46
C LEU A 240 21.96 -2.24 14.42
N LEU A 241 21.91 -0.97 14.87
CA LEU A 241 21.91 0.21 13.98
C LEU A 241 23.31 0.61 13.51
N GLN A 242 24.37 0.22 14.22
CA GLN A 242 25.75 0.46 13.76
C GLN A 242 26.09 -0.43 12.56
N ASP A 243 25.53 -1.65 12.51
CA ASP A 243 25.78 -2.65 11.48
C ASP A 243 24.60 -2.89 10.50
N LEU A 244 23.53 -2.08 10.54
CA LEU A 244 22.40 -2.25 9.62
C LEU A 244 22.85 -2.00 8.17
N LYS A 245 22.87 -3.08 7.40
CA LYS A 245 23.06 -3.10 5.95
C LYS A 245 21.75 -3.50 5.28
N LEU A 246 21.15 -2.59 4.53
CA LEU A 246 20.02 -2.93 3.67
C LEU A 246 20.59 -3.48 2.36
N MET A 247 20.45 -4.79 2.16
CA MET A 247 20.77 -5.44 0.90
C MET A 247 19.55 -5.37 -0.01
N CYS A 248 19.67 -4.63 -1.11
CA CYS A 248 18.69 -4.59 -2.19
C CYS A 248 19.15 -5.49 -3.34
N GLY A 249 18.21 -6.01 -4.13
CA GLY A 249 18.35 -7.11 -5.11
C GLY A 249 19.39 -7.00 -6.26
N TYR A 250 20.43 -6.18 -6.12
CA TYR A 250 21.57 -6.04 -7.04
C TYR A 250 22.92 -5.89 -6.31
N ASP A 251 23.07 -6.45 -5.11
CA ASP A 251 24.26 -6.28 -4.23
C ASP A 251 24.56 -4.81 -3.84
N GLU A 252 23.58 -3.91 -4.00
CA GLU A 252 23.71 -2.52 -3.57
C GLU A 252 23.41 -2.41 -2.07
N GLU A 253 24.44 -2.05 -1.30
CA GLU A 253 24.36 -1.84 0.14
C GLU A 253 23.90 -0.40 0.42
N ILE A 254 22.67 -0.24 0.92
CA ILE A 254 22.18 1.07 1.37
C ILE A 254 22.58 1.27 2.82
N GLN A 255 23.39 2.31 3.07
CA GLN A 255 23.78 2.74 4.42
C GLN A 255 22.90 3.91 4.87
N LEU A 256 22.16 3.70 5.95
CA LEU A 256 21.38 4.76 6.58
C LEU A 256 22.29 5.83 7.17
N ASN A 257 21.91 7.10 7.01
CA ASN A 257 22.56 8.21 7.70
C ASN A 257 22.15 8.27 9.18
N GLN A 258 22.83 9.10 9.98
CA GLN A 258 22.57 9.18 11.43
C GLN A 258 21.13 9.58 11.77
N VAL A 259 20.53 10.49 11.00
CA VAL A 259 19.16 10.95 11.22
C VAL A 259 18.17 9.83 10.94
N GLU A 260 18.36 9.06 9.87
CA GLU A 260 17.54 7.90 9.53
C GLU A 260 17.67 6.81 10.60
N LYS A 261 18.88 6.54 11.10
CA LYS A 261 19.09 5.58 12.21
C LYS A 261 18.34 6.01 13.48
N GLU A 262 18.29 7.30 13.78
CA GLU A 262 17.52 7.84 14.90
C GLU A 262 16.01 7.68 14.68
N LEU A 263 15.52 7.97 13.48
CA LEU A 263 14.11 7.81 13.12
C LEU A 263 13.66 6.34 13.19
N VAL A 264 14.51 5.40 12.74
CA VAL A 264 14.24 3.95 12.89
C VAL A 264 14.16 3.56 14.36
N ARG A 265 15.06 4.07 15.21
CA ARG A 265 15.04 3.81 16.66
C ARG A 265 13.77 4.36 17.31
N GLU A 266 13.38 5.58 16.95
CA GLU A 266 12.13 6.21 17.40
C GLU A 266 10.93 5.35 17.01
N ALA A 267 10.86 4.90 15.75
CA ALA A 267 9.78 4.05 15.25
C ALA A 267 9.72 2.68 15.95
N MET A 268 10.86 2.00 16.13
CA MET A 268 10.94 0.73 16.89
C MET A 268 10.44 0.89 18.32
N THR A 269 10.78 2.00 18.97
CA THR A 269 10.35 2.32 20.34
C THR A 269 8.85 2.61 20.39
N LEU A 270 8.35 3.42 19.45
CA LEU A 270 6.95 3.82 19.36
C LEU A 270 6.03 2.61 19.11
N PHE A 271 6.45 1.69 18.24
CA PHE A 271 5.72 0.45 17.96
C PHE A 271 6.03 -0.69 18.94
N GLN A 272 6.91 -0.45 19.93
CA GLN A 272 7.39 -1.42 20.93
C GLN A 272 7.79 -2.76 20.29
N LEU A 273 8.53 -2.67 19.19
CA LEU A 273 9.03 -3.85 18.48
C LEU A 273 10.23 -4.41 19.26
N LYS A 274 10.30 -5.74 19.39
CA LYS A 274 11.45 -6.37 20.04
C LYS A 274 12.63 -6.42 19.08
N ASN A 275 13.83 -6.42 19.65
CA ASN A 275 15.06 -6.63 18.88
C ASN A 275 15.11 -8.09 18.44
N GLY A 276 15.20 -8.33 17.13
CA GLY A 276 15.36 -9.67 16.57
C GLY A 276 14.59 -9.88 15.26
N ARG A 277 14.49 -11.15 14.85
CA ARG A 277 13.84 -11.60 13.61
C ARG A 277 12.31 -11.62 13.70
N GLU A 278 11.71 -10.64 14.38
CA GLU A 278 10.26 -10.57 14.51
C GLU A 278 9.61 -10.01 13.23
N MET A 279 8.44 -10.56 12.90
CA MET A 279 7.60 -10.18 11.77
C MET A 279 6.19 -9.95 12.29
N SER A 280 5.97 -8.80 12.89
CA SER A 280 4.80 -8.44 13.68
C SER A 280 4.05 -7.23 13.15
N LEU A 281 4.59 -6.51 12.15
CA LEU A 281 4.01 -5.28 11.62
C LEU A 281 3.63 -5.40 10.13
N ASN A 282 2.51 -4.80 9.72
CA ASN A 282 2.24 -4.54 8.30
C ASN A 282 2.96 -3.24 7.88
N VAL A 283 4.23 -3.37 7.47
CA VAL A 283 5.07 -2.24 7.10
C VAL A 283 4.59 -1.54 5.82
N CYS A 284 3.94 -2.27 4.91
CA CYS A 284 3.34 -1.66 3.72
C CYS A 284 2.19 -0.71 4.11
N GLU A 285 1.34 -1.09 5.07
CA GLU A 285 0.29 -0.21 5.60
C GLU A 285 0.90 1.01 6.31
N PHE A 286 1.97 0.81 7.08
CA PHE A 286 2.70 1.91 7.69
C PHE A 286 3.22 2.92 6.66
N GLY A 287 3.89 2.46 5.59
CA GLY A 287 4.36 3.34 4.51
C GLY A 287 3.23 4.15 3.87
N ARG A 288 2.03 3.56 3.72
CA ARG A 288 0.85 4.28 3.25
C ARG A 288 0.35 5.32 4.26
N LEU A 289 0.38 5.05 5.56
CA LEU A 289 0.03 6.01 6.61
C LEU A 289 0.97 7.23 6.64
N LEU A 290 2.25 7.01 6.30
CA LEU A 290 3.21 8.11 6.12
C LEU A 290 2.87 9.00 4.92
N GLY A 291 2.04 8.50 4.00
CA GLY A 291 1.63 9.19 2.78
C GLY A 291 2.46 8.84 1.55
N LEU A 292 3.24 7.75 1.60
CA LEU A 292 3.93 7.23 0.42
C LEU A 292 2.93 6.53 -0.52
N PRO A 293 3.10 6.66 -1.85
CA PRO A 293 2.32 5.88 -2.81
C PRO A 293 2.54 4.37 -2.58
N ARG A 294 1.47 3.56 -2.64
CA ARG A 294 1.54 2.11 -2.40
C ARG A 294 2.62 1.43 -3.25
N LYS A 295 2.70 1.77 -4.53
CA LYS A 295 3.70 1.23 -5.46
C LYS A 295 5.13 1.48 -4.99
N VAL A 296 5.43 2.69 -4.52
CA VAL A 296 6.76 3.06 -4.00
C VAL A 296 7.15 2.22 -2.79
N VAL A 297 6.19 1.96 -1.89
CA VAL A 297 6.41 1.13 -0.71
C VAL A 297 6.58 -0.34 -1.10
N GLN A 298 5.81 -0.82 -2.08
CA GLN A 298 5.94 -2.20 -2.58
C GLN A 298 7.29 -2.42 -3.26
N ASP A 299 7.69 -1.52 -4.16
CA ASP A 299 8.96 -1.60 -4.88
C ASP A 299 10.13 -1.69 -3.86
N CYS A 300 10.14 -0.84 -2.83
CA CYS A 300 11.21 -0.90 -1.82
C CYS A 300 11.15 -2.15 -0.93
N LEU A 301 9.96 -2.70 -0.64
CA LEU A 301 9.84 -3.90 0.19
C LEU A 301 10.14 -5.20 -0.57
N PHE A 302 9.88 -5.26 -1.87
CA PHE A 302 10.11 -6.45 -2.69
C PHE A 302 11.56 -6.59 -3.14
N GLU A 303 12.31 -5.49 -3.16
CA GLU A 303 13.75 -5.51 -3.42
C GLU A 303 14.58 -5.96 -2.21
N LEU A 304 13.99 -6.05 -1.01
CA LEU A 304 14.67 -6.49 0.20
C LEU A 304 14.82 -8.00 0.27
N GLU A 305 16.01 -8.45 0.66
CA GLU A 305 16.24 -9.87 0.98
C GLU A 305 15.55 -10.31 2.29
N SER A 306 15.34 -9.37 3.22
CA SER A 306 14.76 -9.66 4.54
C SER A 306 13.30 -9.24 4.64
N ALA A 307 12.47 -10.16 5.17
CA ALA A 307 11.07 -9.91 5.49
C ALA A 307 10.85 -9.38 6.93
N GLU A 308 11.90 -9.12 7.70
CA GLU A 308 11.81 -8.76 9.12
C GLU A 308 11.38 -7.30 9.34
N ASP A 309 10.66 -7.04 10.42
CA ASP A 309 10.08 -5.71 10.69
C ASP A 309 11.16 -4.61 10.70
N PHE A 310 12.32 -4.89 11.29
CA PHE A 310 13.42 -3.92 11.39
C PHE A 310 13.95 -3.47 10.02
N HIS A 311 14.24 -4.42 9.13
CA HIS A 311 14.76 -4.15 7.78
C HIS A 311 13.71 -3.46 6.91
N GLN A 312 12.47 -3.93 6.95
CA GLN A 312 11.38 -3.32 6.20
C GLN A 312 11.08 -1.90 6.68
N LEU A 313 11.08 -1.66 7.99
CA LEU A 313 10.85 -0.34 8.57
C LEU A 313 11.96 0.64 8.19
N ALA A 314 13.21 0.19 8.26
CA ALA A 314 14.37 0.95 7.81
C ALA A 314 14.27 1.35 6.34
N ALA A 315 13.91 0.42 5.46
CA ALA A 315 13.72 0.71 4.04
C ALA A 315 12.62 1.74 3.80
N VAL A 316 11.45 1.60 4.44
CA VAL A 316 10.34 2.57 4.27
C VAL A 316 10.70 3.95 4.81
N ILE A 317 11.41 4.04 5.94
CA ILE A 317 11.88 5.31 6.50
C ILE A 317 12.90 5.95 5.56
N HIS A 318 13.86 5.18 5.05
CA HIS A 318 14.82 5.67 4.06
C HIS A 318 14.12 6.21 2.81
N THR A 319 13.20 5.44 2.23
CA THR A 319 12.41 5.87 1.06
C THR A 319 11.59 7.14 1.33
N PHE A 320 11.07 7.30 2.55
CA PHE A 320 10.39 8.54 2.94
C PHE A 320 11.35 9.73 2.99
N MET A 321 12.50 9.55 3.63
CA MET A 321 13.52 10.60 3.79
C MET A 321 14.11 11.01 2.45
N GLU A 322 14.41 10.06 1.57
CA GLU A 322 14.88 10.31 0.21
C GLU A 322 13.90 11.17 -0.60
N LYS A 323 12.59 10.91 -0.48
CA LYS A 323 11.56 11.58 -1.27
C LYS A 323 11.09 12.93 -0.72
N THR A 324 11.16 13.11 0.59
CA THR A 324 10.56 14.29 1.26
C THR A 324 11.57 15.17 1.96
N ASN A 325 12.70 14.60 2.40
CA ASN A 325 13.70 15.24 3.24
C ASN A 325 13.11 15.95 4.47
N ASP A 326 12.00 15.44 5.03
CA ASP A 326 11.22 16.10 6.11
C ASP A 326 11.03 15.16 7.31
N ALA A 327 12.05 15.11 8.18
CA ALA A 327 12.05 14.27 9.37
C ALA A 327 10.93 14.65 10.37
N GLU A 328 10.59 15.93 10.49
CA GLU A 328 9.54 16.40 11.41
C GLU A 328 8.15 15.93 10.98
N ARG A 329 7.87 15.99 9.67
CA ARG A 329 6.65 15.41 9.13
C ARG A 329 6.60 13.90 9.35
N LEU A 330 7.71 13.19 9.21
CA LEU A 330 7.77 11.76 9.51
C LEU A 330 7.40 11.50 10.97
N ARG A 331 8.05 12.19 11.91
CA ARG A 331 7.76 12.09 13.35
C ARG A 331 6.31 12.34 13.68
N LYS A 332 5.72 13.41 13.12
CA LYS A 332 4.30 13.73 13.31
C LYS A 332 3.40 12.61 12.79
N ARG A 333 3.70 12.04 11.61
CA ARG A 333 2.93 10.94 11.03
C ARG A 333 3.04 9.66 11.86
N MET A 334 4.26 9.32 12.31
CA MET A 334 4.51 8.19 13.20
C MET A 334 3.74 8.33 14.52
N ALA A 335 3.73 9.51 15.12
CA ALA A 335 3.00 9.79 16.36
C ALA A 335 1.48 9.66 16.21
N THR A 336 0.94 9.92 15.02
CA THR A 336 -0.49 9.75 14.72
C THR A 336 -0.88 8.36 14.22
N ALA A 337 0.11 7.50 13.94
CA ALA A 337 -0.16 6.16 13.42
C ALA A 337 -0.76 5.29 14.53
N ASP A 338 -1.89 4.65 14.23
CA ASP A 338 -2.49 3.70 15.16
C ASP A 338 -1.71 2.39 15.10
N ARG A 339 -0.89 2.17 16.14
CA ARG A 339 -0.09 0.95 16.29
C ARG A 339 -0.94 -0.31 16.18
N TYR A 340 -2.12 -0.35 16.81
CA TYR A 340 -2.92 -1.58 16.85
C TYR A 340 -3.40 -1.99 15.45
N ARG A 341 -3.67 -1.01 14.60
CA ARG A 341 -4.06 -1.24 13.21
C ARG A 341 -2.95 -1.81 12.34
N LEU A 342 -1.68 -1.59 12.72
CA LEU A 342 -0.51 -2.08 12.00
C LEU A 342 -0.02 -3.44 12.50
N LEU A 343 -0.42 -3.86 13.69
CA LEU A 343 0.00 -5.14 14.24
C LEU A 343 -0.62 -6.30 13.47
N LEU A 344 0.13 -7.38 13.38
CA LEU A 344 -0.32 -8.63 12.77
C LEU A 344 -0.88 -9.59 13.82
N SER A 345 -1.86 -10.39 13.40
CA SER A 345 -2.40 -11.46 14.23
C SER A 345 -1.33 -12.51 14.59
N ARG A 346 -1.59 -13.28 15.65
CA ARG A 346 -0.72 -14.42 16.02
C ARG A 346 -0.56 -15.40 14.87
N ARG A 347 -1.65 -15.66 14.14
CA ARG A 347 -1.67 -16.53 12.97
C ARG A 347 -0.69 -16.06 11.90
N ALA A 348 -0.72 -14.77 11.55
CA ALA A 348 0.20 -14.19 10.58
C ALA A 348 1.66 -14.40 10.98
N LYS A 349 1.99 -14.15 12.26
CA LYS A 349 3.36 -14.33 12.79
C LYS A 349 3.84 -15.78 12.63
N LEU A 350 2.96 -16.76 12.86
CA LEU A 350 3.28 -18.18 12.67
C LEU A 350 3.43 -18.55 11.19
N LEU A 351 2.58 -18.01 10.31
CA LEU A 351 2.69 -18.22 8.86
C LEU A 351 3.96 -17.61 8.28
N LEU A 352 4.34 -16.42 8.73
CA LEU A 352 5.59 -15.76 8.33
C LEU A 352 6.81 -16.56 8.84
N LYS A 353 6.77 -17.08 10.08
CA LYS A 353 7.81 -18.00 10.59
C LYS A 353 7.88 -19.29 9.76
N LEU A 354 6.74 -19.85 9.35
CA LEU A 354 6.69 -21.02 8.46
C LEU A 354 7.35 -20.71 7.12
N LEU A 355 7.04 -19.56 6.54
CA LEU A 355 7.67 -19.11 5.30
C LEU A 355 9.20 -18.99 5.43
N GLN A 356 9.69 -18.38 6.51
CA GLN A 356 11.12 -18.28 6.81
C GLN A 356 11.79 -19.64 7.06
N SER A 357 11.10 -20.59 7.70
CA SER A 357 11.64 -21.94 7.91
C SER A 357 11.86 -22.69 6.59
N GLY A 358 11.00 -22.43 5.59
CA GLY A 358 11.16 -22.96 4.24
C GLY A 358 12.46 -22.52 3.57
N LEU A 359 12.92 -21.30 3.86
CA LEU A 359 14.19 -20.74 3.37
C LEU A 359 15.41 -21.33 4.08
N ALA A 360 15.42 -21.28 5.41
CA ALA A 360 16.59 -21.61 6.22
C ALA A 360 17.07 -23.05 6.02
N ASN A 361 16.17 -23.95 5.63
CA ASN A 361 16.47 -25.37 5.51
C ASN A 361 17.23 -25.77 4.23
N ASN A 362 17.39 -24.91 3.21
CA ASN A 362 17.46 -25.47 1.85
C ASN A 362 18.19 -24.69 0.73
N HIS A 363 19.29 -23.96 0.98
CA HIS A 363 20.10 -23.44 -0.14
C HIS A 363 20.78 -24.53 -1.01
N HIS A 364 20.79 -25.82 -0.60
CA HIS A 364 21.50 -26.91 -1.29
C HIS A 364 20.78 -28.28 -1.36
N SER A 365 19.47 -28.35 -1.14
CA SER A 365 18.73 -29.63 -1.08
C SER A 365 17.88 -29.88 -2.31
N GLU A 366 18.01 -31.05 -2.94
CA GLU A 366 17.14 -31.49 -4.06
C GLU A 366 15.66 -31.55 -3.68
N LYS A 367 15.32 -31.58 -2.38
CA LYS A 367 13.94 -31.63 -1.88
C LYS A 367 13.30 -30.25 -1.65
N PHE A 368 14.06 -29.17 -1.83
CA PHE A 368 13.60 -27.80 -1.59
C PHE A 368 12.31 -27.45 -2.34
N PRO A 369 12.18 -27.67 -3.67
CA PRO A 369 11.00 -27.23 -4.40
C PRO A 369 9.72 -27.88 -3.88
N GLN A 370 9.76 -29.18 -3.55
CA GLN A 370 8.58 -29.90 -3.07
C GLN A 370 8.17 -29.46 -1.66
N GLN A 371 9.12 -29.32 -0.73
CA GLN A 371 8.83 -28.87 0.63
C GLN A 371 8.28 -27.44 0.64
N PHE A 372 8.93 -26.54 -0.08
CA PHE A 372 8.49 -25.15 -0.22
C PHE A 372 7.12 -25.03 -0.88
N SER A 373 6.83 -25.88 -1.88
CA SER A 373 5.50 -25.95 -2.50
C SER A 373 4.39 -26.28 -1.50
N ASN A 374 4.63 -27.20 -0.57
CA ASN A 374 3.63 -27.56 0.44
C ASN A 374 3.40 -26.42 1.43
N ILE A 375 4.47 -25.70 1.82
CA ILE A 375 4.37 -24.48 2.65
C ILE A 375 3.55 -23.41 1.92
N CYS A 376 3.85 -23.15 0.64
CA CYS A 376 3.11 -22.19 -0.17
C CYS A 376 1.63 -22.56 -0.28
N LEU A 377 1.33 -23.84 -0.55
CA LEU A 377 -0.04 -24.32 -0.65
C LEU A 377 -0.80 -24.16 0.67
N PHE A 378 -0.18 -24.48 1.81
CA PHE A 378 -0.78 -24.28 3.13
C PHE A 378 -1.13 -22.79 3.33
N ILE A 379 -0.16 -21.91 3.11
CA ILE A 379 -0.32 -20.46 3.31
C ILE A 379 -1.44 -19.93 2.41
N LEU A 380 -1.42 -20.25 1.11
CA LEU A 380 -2.42 -19.75 0.16
C LEU A 380 -3.84 -20.22 0.50
N ARG A 381 -3.99 -21.47 0.93
CA ARG A 381 -5.29 -21.99 1.38
C ARG A 381 -5.75 -21.31 2.66
N ASP A 382 -4.84 -21.02 3.59
CA ASP A 382 -5.19 -20.29 4.81
C ASP A 382 -5.55 -18.82 4.51
N CYS A 383 -4.83 -18.17 3.59
CA CYS A 383 -5.19 -16.83 3.09
C CYS A 383 -6.58 -16.82 2.44
N LEU A 384 -6.86 -17.78 1.56
CA LEU A 384 -8.17 -17.91 0.94
C LEU A 384 -9.27 -18.16 1.96
N ALA A 385 -9.03 -19.08 2.89
CA ALA A 385 -9.95 -19.37 3.97
C ALA A 385 -10.28 -18.11 4.76
N GLU A 386 -9.32 -17.20 4.96
CA GLU A 386 -9.53 -15.94 5.68
C GLU A 386 -10.34 -14.90 4.89
N VAL A 387 -10.14 -14.80 3.57
CA VAL A 387 -10.77 -13.75 2.75
C VAL A 387 -12.09 -14.14 2.07
N GLU A 388 -12.49 -15.41 2.11
CA GLU A 388 -13.74 -15.86 1.48
C GLU A 388 -14.88 -16.10 2.48
N GLU A 389 -16.08 -15.64 2.15
CA GLU A 389 -17.28 -15.95 2.95
C GLU A 389 -17.59 -17.46 2.89
N ASP A 390 -17.47 -18.07 1.71
CA ASP A 390 -17.60 -19.52 1.52
C ASP A 390 -16.29 -20.14 1.03
N ALA A 391 -15.54 -20.72 1.97
CA ALA A 391 -14.28 -21.40 1.72
C ALA A 391 -14.43 -22.92 1.48
N SER A 392 -15.64 -23.43 1.19
CA SER A 392 -15.91 -24.89 1.15
C SER A 392 -15.03 -25.68 0.18
N GLU A 393 -14.64 -25.07 -0.95
CA GLU A 393 -13.84 -25.73 -1.99
C GLU A 393 -12.32 -25.52 -1.83
N VAL A 394 -11.87 -24.69 -0.89
CA VAL A 394 -10.45 -24.28 -0.76
C VAL A 394 -9.52 -25.48 -0.60
N SER A 395 -9.94 -26.51 0.14
CA SER A 395 -9.18 -27.76 0.35
C SER A 395 -8.90 -28.56 -0.93
N THR A 396 -9.64 -28.31 -2.02
CA THR A 396 -9.45 -29.00 -3.30
C THR A 396 -8.50 -28.28 -4.26
N LEU A 397 -8.15 -27.02 -3.96
CA LEU A 397 -7.40 -26.17 -4.87
C LEU A 397 -5.91 -26.43 -4.79
N ASN A 398 -5.24 -26.37 -5.93
CA ASN A 398 -3.79 -26.24 -6.00
C ASN A 398 -3.37 -24.76 -5.92
N ILE A 399 -2.07 -24.48 -5.99
CA ILE A 399 -1.52 -23.12 -5.86
C ILE A 399 -2.12 -22.15 -6.89
N MET A 400 -2.17 -22.54 -8.17
CA MET A 400 -2.73 -21.67 -9.21
C MET A 400 -4.24 -21.45 -9.03
N GLY A 401 -4.97 -22.47 -8.62
CA GLY A 401 -6.38 -22.33 -8.26
C GLY A 401 -6.59 -21.39 -7.08
N CYS A 402 -5.64 -21.38 -6.12
CA CYS A 402 -5.69 -20.46 -5.01
C CYS A 402 -5.48 -19.01 -5.45
N LEU A 403 -4.44 -18.76 -6.25
CA LEU A 403 -4.12 -17.42 -6.79
C LEU A 403 -5.27 -16.84 -7.62
N GLN A 404 -5.88 -17.66 -8.48
CA GLN A 404 -7.02 -17.24 -9.31
C GLN A 404 -8.25 -16.85 -8.48
N ARG A 405 -8.51 -17.55 -7.36
CA ARG A 405 -9.61 -17.17 -6.45
C ARG A 405 -9.29 -15.90 -5.68
N LEU A 406 -8.06 -15.75 -5.17
CA LEU A 406 -7.62 -14.53 -4.48
C LEU A 406 -7.76 -13.30 -5.40
N GLU A 407 -7.41 -13.43 -6.69
CA GLU A 407 -7.53 -12.34 -7.66
C GLU A 407 -8.99 -11.89 -7.84
N ARG A 408 -9.93 -12.83 -7.83
CA ARG A 408 -11.38 -12.54 -8.01
C ARG A 408 -12.03 -11.88 -6.81
N ASN A 409 -11.51 -12.12 -5.60
CA ASN A 409 -12.13 -11.64 -4.37
C ASN A 409 -11.81 -10.14 -4.11
N GLY A 410 -10.73 -9.60 -4.70
CA GLY A 410 -10.40 -8.17 -4.66
C GLY A 410 -9.90 -7.64 -3.31
N PHE A 411 -9.62 -8.51 -2.34
CA PHE A 411 -9.12 -8.16 -1.01
C PHE A 411 -7.60 -7.92 -1.00
N VAL A 412 -6.89 -8.54 -1.94
CA VAL A 412 -5.43 -8.47 -2.07
C VAL A 412 -5.07 -7.72 -3.35
N ASP A 413 -3.91 -7.07 -3.36
CA ASP A 413 -3.35 -6.44 -4.55
C ASP A 413 -3.11 -7.47 -5.68
N VAL A 414 -3.82 -7.28 -6.79
CA VAL A 414 -3.73 -8.13 -7.98
C VAL A 414 -2.31 -8.19 -8.55
N THR A 415 -1.51 -7.14 -8.37
CA THR A 415 -0.12 -7.10 -8.85
C THR A 415 0.72 -8.15 -8.14
N ILE A 416 0.58 -8.29 -6.83
CA ILE A 416 1.28 -9.30 -6.01
C ILE A 416 0.94 -10.71 -6.49
N LEU A 417 -0.34 -10.95 -6.78
CA LEU A 417 -0.83 -12.27 -7.20
C LEU A 417 -0.35 -12.65 -8.60
N LYS A 418 -0.25 -11.68 -9.52
CA LYS A 418 0.26 -11.89 -10.88
C LYS A 418 1.76 -12.20 -10.89
N GLU A 419 2.56 -11.37 -10.21
CA GLU A 419 4.01 -11.58 -10.08
C GLU A 419 4.33 -12.92 -9.43
N PHE A 420 3.61 -13.30 -8.36
CA PHE A 420 3.70 -14.65 -7.80
C PHE A 420 3.40 -15.68 -8.91
N GLY A 421 2.22 -15.61 -9.55
CA GLY A 421 1.80 -16.57 -10.55
C GLY A 421 2.81 -16.77 -11.68
N GLU A 422 3.42 -15.70 -12.17
CA GLU A 422 4.45 -15.74 -13.21
C GLU A 422 5.73 -16.46 -12.71
N LEU A 423 6.28 -16.04 -11.58
CA LEU A 423 7.46 -16.68 -10.97
C LEU A 423 7.22 -18.16 -10.64
N TRP A 424 5.99 -18.50 -10.22
CA TRP A 424 5.60 -19.88 -9.92
C TRP A 424 5.58 -20.77 -11.16
N MET A 425 5.07 -20.24 -12.28
CA MET A 425 5.01 -20.98 -13.54
C MET A 425 6.39 -21.25 -14.14
N GLU A 426 7.36 -20.38 -13.89
CA GLU A 426 8.75 -20.60 -14.28
C GLU A 426 9.45 -21.70 -13.45
N GLY A 427 9.07 -21.84 -12.16
CA GLY A 427 9.36 -23.02 -11.34
C GLY A 427 10.83 -23.27 -10.97
N THR A 428 11.74 -22.32 -11.21
CA THR A 428 13.16 -22.43 -10.84
C THR A 428 13.35 -22.19 -9.33
N ALA A 429 14.40 -22.76 -8.74
CA ALA A 429 14.70 -22.55 -7.32
C ALA A 429 14.95 -21.06 -6.98
N GLU A 430 15.57 -20.32 -7.91
CA GLU A 430 15.78 -18.87 -7.78
C GLU A 430 14.45 -18.11 -7.77
N ASN A 431 13.53 -18.46 -8.68
CA ASN A 431 12.21 -17.84 -8.73
C ASN A 431 11.37 -18.17 -7.49
N LEU A 432 11.48 -19.38 -6.95
CA LEU A 432 10.82 -19.74 -5.69
C LEU A 432 11.31 -18.88 -4.53
N CYS A 433 12.59 -18.52 -4.48
CA CYS A 433 13.10 -17.56 -3.50
C CYS A 433 12.53 -16.15 -3.72
N ARG A 434 12.41 -15.71 -4.98
CA ARG A 434 11.83 -14.40 -5.33
C ARG A 434 10.35 -14.27 -5.01
N ILE A 435 9.61 -15.38 -4.87
CA ILE A 435 8.19 -15.37 -4.49
C ILE A 435 7.97 -14.93 -3.02
N ILE A 436 8.99 -15.04 -2.17
CA ILE A 436 8.83 -14.94 -0.73
C ILE A 436 8.37 -13.56 -0.25
N PRO A 437 8.94 -12.43 -0.72
CA PRO A 437 8.44 -11.11 -0.37
C PRO A 437 6.96 -10.94 -0.73
N PHE A 438 6.51 -11.52 -1.84
CA PHE A 438 5.11 -11.48 -2.26
C PHE A 438 4.20 -12.30 -1.33
N ILE A 439 4.61 -13.51 -0.93
CA ILE A 439 3.86 -14.32 0.06
C ILE A 439 3.83 -13.61 1.42
N ALA A 440 4.97 -13.05 1.86
CA ALA A 440 5.05 -12.34 3.12
C ALA A 440 4.08 -11.14 3.12
N GLN A 441 4.05 -10.36 2.04
CA GLN A 441 3.12 -9.23 1.93
C GLN A 441 1.66 -9.68 1.84
N LEU A 442 1.37 -10.78 1.14
CA LEU A 442 0.05 -11.40 1.13
C LEU A 442 -0.42 -11.76 2.55
N ILE A 443 0.43 -12.41 3.35
CA ILE A 443 0.10 -12.75 4.75
C ILE A 443 -0.17 -11.48 5.57
N ARG A 444 0.64 -10.43 5.37
CA ARG A 444 0.49 -9.16 6.10
C ARG A 444 -0.82 -8.45 5.76
N ASP A 445 -1.23 -8.48 4.50
CA ASP A 445 -2.49 -7.86 4.03
C ASP A 445 -3.73 -8.64 4.50
N VAL A 446 -3.64 -9.98 4.59
CA VAL A 446 -4.79 -10.85 4.91
C VAL A 446 -5.01 -11.03 6.41
N PHE A 447 -3.96 -10.95 7.24
CA PHE A 447 -4.03 -11.29 8.66
C PHE A 447 -3.69 -10.13 9.61
N PRO A 448 -4.39 -8.98 9.51
CA PRO A 448 -4.24 -7.90 10.48
C PRO A 448 -4.66 -8.36 11.88
N HIS A 449 -4.11 -7.73 12.91
CA HIS A 449 -4.59 -7.89 14.27
C HIS A 449 -5.89 -7.09 14.44
N LEU A 450 -7.01 -7.79 14.59
CA LEU A 450 -8.32 -7.20 14.79
C LEU A 450 -8.98 -7.82 16.01
N ASP A 451 -9.29 -6.99 16.99
CA ASP A 451 -10.11 -7.39 18.15
C ASP A 451 -11.61 -7.21 17.87
N THR A 452 -11.94 -6.36 16.89
CA THR A 452 -13.31 -5.96 16.58
C THR A 452 -13.54 -5.87 15.07
N MET A 453 -14.78 -5.60 14.70
CA MET A 453 -15.17 -5.45 13.31
C MET A 453 -14.79 -4.06 12.80
N GLU A 454 -13.94 -4.00 11.78
CA GLU A 454 -13.42 -2.77 11.20
C GLU A 454 -13.67 -2.70 9.69
N PHE A 455 -13.85 -1.47 9.20
CA PHE A 455 -13.97 -1.15 7.78
C PHE A 455 -13.07 0.03 7.43
N ASP A 456 -12.35 -0.12 6.33
CA ASP A 456 -11.55 0.93 5.72
C ASP A 456 -12.38 1.74 4.73
N ALA A 457 -12.10 3.03 4.69
CA ALA A 457 -12.68 3.94 3.71
C ALA A 457 -11.91 3.88 2.38
N VAL A 458 -12.51 3.30 1.35
CA VAL A 458 -11.96 3.30 -0.01
C VAL A 458 -12.62 4.42 -0.82
N PRO A 459 -11.90 5.49 -1.19
CA PRO A 459 -12.50 6.58 -1.97
C PRO A 459 -12.88 6.09 -3.37
N VAL A 460 -14.16 6.22 -3.72
CA VAL A 460 -14.68 5.89 -5.06
C VAL A 460 -14.67 7.13 -5.96
N ARG A 461 -15.07 8.26 -5.39
CA ARG A 461 -15.06 9.59 -6.01
C ARG A 461 -15.02 10.64 -4.90
N ARG A 462 -14.88 11.92 -5.25
CA ARG A 462 -14.78 13.01 -4.27
C ARG A 462 -15.95 12.96 -3.28
N GLY A 463 -15.63 12.82 -1.99
CA GLY A 463 -16.60 12.78 -0.89
C GLY A 463 -17.38 11.47 -0.77
N ILE A 464 -17.11 10.43 -1.56
CA ILE A 464 -17.84 9.15 -1.49
C ILE A 464 -16.87 8.01 -1.28
N TYR A 465 -17.11 7.27 -0.20
CA TYR A 465 -16.26 6.20 0.28
C TYR A 465 -17.05 4.91 0.33
N ARG A 466 -16.49 3.84 -0.22
CA ARG A 466 -16.97 2.48 0.02
C ARG A 466 -16.33 1.95 1.29
N CYS A 467 -17.13 1.31 2.14
CA CYS A 467 -16.64 0.64 3.33
C CYS A 467 -16.14 -0.76 2.94
N HIS A 468 -14.82 -0.96 3.02
CA HIS A 468 -14.21 -2.27 2.78
C HIS A 468 -13.89 -2.93 4.12
N GLN A 469 -14.44 -4.11 4.37
CA GLN A 469 -14.24 -4.81 5.64
C GLN A 469 -12.79 -5.30 5.76
N ARG A 470 -12.10 -5.05 6.89
CA ARG A 470 -10.69 -5.44 7.08
C ARG A 470 -10.45 -6.93 7.35
N ALA A 471 -11.48 -7.67 7.75
CA ALA A 471 -11.48 -9.12 7.82
C ALA A 471 -12.89 -9.63 7.56
N VAL A 472 -13.02 -10.69 6.76
CA VAL A 472 -14.32 -11.26 6.43
C VAL A 472 -14.97 -11.84 7.67
N ARG A 473 -16.23 -11.45 7.90
CA ARG A 473 -17.04 -12.00 8.98
C ARG A 473 -18.10 -12.93 8.42
N ARG A 474 -17.99 -14.20 8.78
CA ARG A 474 -18.89 -15.26 8.35
C ARG A 474 -20.07 -15.33 9.32
N VAL A 475 -21.25 -15.10 8.78
CA VAL A 475 -22.51 -15.19 9.51
C VAL A 475 -23.06 -16.60 9.30
N THR A 476 -23.32 -17.31 10.39
CA THR A 476 -23.77 -18.71 10.39
C THR A 476 -24.94 -18.91 11.34
N SER A 477 -25.68 -20.01 11.21
CA SER A 477 -26.74 -20.38 12.15
C SER A 477 -26.19 -20.95 13.47
N PHE A 478 -24.87 -21.07 13.62
CA PHE A 478 -24.25 -21.58 14.84
C PHE A 478 -24.36 -20.57 15.98
N LYS A 479 -24.98 -20.96 17.10
CA LYS A 479 -25.16 -20.10 18.28
C LYS A 479 -24.06 -20.28 19.34
N GLY A 480 -23.02 -21.04 19.03
CA GLY A 480 -22.04 -21.48 20.02
C GLY A 480 -22.60 -22.48 21.03
N LEU A 481 -21.75 -22.90 21.96
CA LEU A 481 -22.07 -23.82 23.03
C LEU A 481 -22.08 -23.10 24.39
N PRO A 482 -22.97 -23.51 25.32
CA PRO A 482 -22.90 -23.08 26.70
C PRO A 482 -21.54 -23.38 27.35
N ALA A 483 -21.03 -22.48 28.19
CA ALA A 483 -19.72 -22.61 28.85
C ALA A 483 -19.52 -23.96 29.58
N ARG A 484 -20.58 -24.50 30.21
CA ARG A 484 -20.55 -25.82 30.87
C ARG A 484 -20.31 -26.99 29.92
N ILE A 485 -20.75 -26.88 28.67
CA ILE A 485 -20.52 -27.88 27.63
C ILE A 485 -19.10 -27.69 27.10
N ILE A 486 -18.68 -26.44 26.86
CA ILE A 486 -17.31 -26.12 26.46
C ILE A 486 -16.30 -26.65 27.47
N GLN A 487 -16.50 -26.45 28.76
CA GLN A 487 -15.60 -26.99 29.79
C GLN A 487 -15.49 -28.52 29.72
N LYS A 488 -16.60 -29.23 29.48
CA LYS A 488 -16.59 -30.70 29.29
C LYS A 488 -15.92 -31.14 27.99
N VAL A 489 -16.07 -30.34 26.94
CA VAL A 489 -15.50 -30.54 25.60
C VAL A 489 -13.99 -30.23 25.60
N MET A 490 -13.57 -29.24 26.39
CA MET A 490 -12.21 -28.69 26.47
C MET A 490 -11.41 -29.18 27.70
N GLU A 491 -12.00 -30.03 28.54
CA GLU A 491 -11.44 -30.45 29.83
C GLU A 491 -9.99 -30.99 29.67
N PRO A 492 -9.01 -30.45 30.43
CA PRO A 492 -7.61 -30.71 30.18
C PRO A 492 -7.22 -32.04 30.82
N LYS A 493 -7.28 -33.13 30.07
CA LYS A 493 -6.63 -34.38 30.51
C LYS A 493 -5.19 -34.54 30.03
N SER A 494 -4.68 -33.67 29.14
CA SER A 494 -3.26 -33.55 28.76
C SER A 494 -3.11 -32.65 27.51
N VAL A 495 -3.32 -31.33 27.58
CA VAL A 495 -2.66 -30.45 26.58
C VAL A 495 -1.60 -29.72 27.37
N VAL A 496 -0.34 -30.11 27.19
CA VAL A 496 0.74 -29.19 27.54
C VAL A 496 0.61 -28.09 26.51
N LEU A 497 0.04 -26.94 26.89
CA LEU A 497 0.18 -25.72 26.11
C LEU A 497 1.68 -25.49 26.06
N ALA A 498 2.31 -25.91 24.96
CA ALA A 498 3.73 -25.72 24.75
C ALA A 498 3.96 -24.20 24.92
N LYS A 499 4.67 -23.82 25.99
CA LYS A 499 5.26 -22.49 26.06
C LYS A 499 5.99 -22.30 24.74
N GLU A 500 5.81 -21.13 24.11
CA GLU A 500 6.29 -20.80 22.75
C GLU A 500 7.80 -20.99 22.53
N GLN A 501 8.55 -21.44 23.54
CA GLN A 501 9.99 -21.66 23.58
C GLN A 501 10.39 -23.13 23.87
N GLY A 502 9.42 -24.04 24.08
CA GLY A 502 9.67 -25.39 24.62
C GLY A 502 9.36 -26.57 23.71
N ILE A 503 9.00 -26.35 22.43
CA ILE A 503 9.01 -27.47 21.47
C ILE A 503 10.49 -27.73 21.17
N ILE A 504 11.04 -28.73 21.87
CA ILE A 504 12.40 -29.23 21.66
C ILE A 504 12.52 -29.62 20.18
N PHE A 505 13.10 -28.74 19.37
CA PHE A 505 13.61 -29.07 18.06
C PHE A 505 14.51 -30.31 18.22
N GLY A 506 14.11 -31.43 17.61
CA GLY A 506 14.90 -32.67 17.61
C GLY A 506 14.27 -33.91 18.28
N ASN A 507 13.13 -33.81 18.97
CA ASN A 507 12.42 -35.00 19.47
C ASN A 507 11.16 -35.32 18.66
N TRP A 508 11.34 -36.10 17.58
CA TRP A 508 10.28 -36.51 16.65
C TRP A 508 9.19 -37.37 17.30
N GLU A 509 9.52 -38.18 18.30
CA GLU A 509 8.54 -38.99 19.03
C GLU A 509 7.60 -38.11 19.86
N LEU A 510 8.16 -37.08 20.51
CA LEU A 510 7.37 -36.09 21.24
C LEU A 510 6.45 -35.33 20.28
N LEU A 511 6.99 -34.84 19.15
CA LEU A 511 6.20 -34.13 18.14
C LEU A 511 5.02 -34.98 17.63
N ALA A 512 5.28 -36.24 17.29
CA ALA A 512 4.25 -37.17 16.80
C ALA A 512 3.18 -37.45 17.87
N ARG A 513 3.61 -37.57 19.14
CA ARG A 513 2.70 -37.76 20.28
C ARG A 513 1.79 -36.55 20.47
N GLU A 514 2.35 -35.34 20.49
CA GLU A 514 1.58 -34.09 20.64
C GLU A 514 0.58 -33.91 19.50
N PHE A 515 1.01 -34.12 18.25
CA PHE A 515 0.13 -34.02 17.08
C PHE A 515 -1.02 -35.06 17.12
N THR A 516 -0.71 -36.30 17.50
CA THR A 516 -1.73 -37.35 17.67
C THR A 516 -2.75 -36.97 18.74
N GLN A 517 -2.29 -36.45 19.88
CA GLN A 517 -3.16 -36.02 20.98
C GLN A 517 -4.05 -34.85 20.58
N LEU A 518 -3.51 -33.86 19.87
CA LEU A 518 -4.25 -32.73 19.33
C LEU A 518 -5.36 -33.20 18.36
N SER A 519 -5.00 -34.06 17.41
CA SER A 519 -5.92 -34.63 16.42
C SER A 519 -7.05 -35.42 17.09
N LEU A 520 -6.72 -36.25 18.08
CA LEU A 520 -7.70 -37.03 18.83
C LEU A 520 -8.70 -36.12 19.57
N LYS A 521 -8.21 -35.01 20.15
CA LYS A 521 -9.08 -34.05 20.82
C LYS A 521 -10.03 -33.39 19.85
N ILE A 522 -9.54 -32.91 18.73
CA ILE A 522 -10.39 -32.29 17.71
C ILE A 522 -11.47 -33.27 17.23
N ALA A 523 -11.11 -34.52 16.95
CA ALA A 523 -12.09 -35.55 16.57
C ALA A 523 -13.16 -35.77 17.65
N GLN A 524 -12.77 -35.82 18.93
CA GLN A 524 -13.72 -35.95 20.05
C GLN A 524 -14.65 -34.75 20.19
N ILE A 525 -14.13 -33.54 20.01
CA ILE A 525 -14.91 -32.30 20.05
C ILE A 525 -15.93 -32.28 18.90
N LEU A 526 -15.49 -32.59 17.68
CA LEU A 526 -16.36 -32.64 16.50
C LEU A 526 -17.50 -33.65 16.67
N GLN A 527 -17.21 -34.84 17.20
CA GLN A 527 -18.25 -35.83 17.49
C GLN A 527 -19.25 -35.31 18.55
N GLN A 528 -18.76 -34.69 19.62
CA GLN A 528 -19.64 -34.12 20.66
C GLN A 528 -20.53 -33.00 20.13
N LEU A 529 -20.02 -32.18 19.20
CA LEU A 529 -20.80 -31.14 18.53
C LEU A 529 -21.92 -31.74 17.68
N GLN A 530 -21.62 -32.78 16.91
CA GLN A 530 -22.63 -33.48 16.11
C GLN A 530 -23.73 -34.09 16.98
N ASP A 531 -23.35 -34.77 18.07
CA ASP A 531 -24.30 -35.36 19.02
C ASP A 531 -25.21 -34.27 19.62
N TYR A 532 -24.64 -33.12 19.98
CA TYR A 532 -25.37 -31.98 20.55
C TYR A 532 -26.34 -31.36 19.54
N GLN A 533 -25.91 -31.09 18.31
CA GLN A 533 -26.74 -30.49 17.27
C GLN A 533 -27.86 -31.42 16.80
N SER A 534 -27.65 -32.73 16.85
CA SER A 534 -28.64 -33.73 16.41
C SER A 534 -29.70 -34.06 17.46
N ASN A 535 -29.71 -33.37 18.62
CA ASN A 535 -30.51 -33.74 19.81
C ASN A 535 -30.36 -35.22 20.22
N GLY A 536 -29.24 -35.85 19.83
CA GLY A 536 -28.96 -37.24 20.17
C GLY A 536 -28.62 -37.35 21.65
N VAL A 537 -28.98 -38.48 22.27
CA VAL A 537 -28.38 -38.85 23.57
C VAL A 537 -26.87 -38.85 23.36
N ILE A 538 -26.14 -37.97 24.05
CA ILE A 538 -24.66 -37.94 24.05
C ILE A 538 -24.21 -39.38 24.23
N SER A 539 -23.68 -39.98 23.18
CA SER A 539 -23.31 -41.38 23.21
C SER A 539 -22.18 -41.50 24.21
N LYS A 540 -22.42 -42.18 25.34
CA LYS A 540 -21.38 -42.50 26.34
C LYS A 540 -20.29 -43.41 25.75
N HIS A 541 -20.44 -43.89 24.52
CA HIS A 541 -19.43 -44.63 23.82
C HIS A 541 -18.41 -43.66 23.21
N ARG A 542 -17.39 -43.31 24.00
CA ARG A 542 -16.08 -42.96 23.43
C ARG A 542 -15.63 -44.16 22.62
N ARG A 543 -15.84 -44.13 21.30
CA ARG A 543 -15.17 -45.08 20.42
C ARG A 543 -13.67 -44.89 20.64
N HIS A 544 -12.98 -45.96 21.01
CA HIS A 544 -11.51 -45.96 20.95
C HIS A 544 -11.15 -45.81 19.47
N LEU A 545 -10.77 -44.59 19.09
CA LEU A 545 -10.25 -44.29 17.76
C LEU A 545 -8.82 -44.80 17.69
N ASP A 546 -8.54 -45.69 16.74
CA ASP A 546 -7.16 -46.03 16.39
C ASP A 546 -6.47 -44.80 15.78
N LYS A 547 -5.18 -44.64 16.04
CA LYS A 547 -4.37 -43.51 15.56
C LYS A 547 -4.45 -43.36 14.05
N GLN A 548 -4.54 -44.45 13.31
CA GLN A 548 -4.60 -44.46 11.84
C GLN A 548 -5.95 -43.98 11.27
N ASP A 549 -7.00 -43.93 12.09
CA ASP A 549 -8.34 -43.57 11.65
C ASP A 549 -8.80 -42.18 12.13
N ILE A 550 -8.04 -41.50 13.00
CA ILE A 550 -8.38 -40.17 13.52
C ILE A 550 -8.61 -39.17 12.38
N GLY A 551 -7.69 -39.12 11.40
CA GLY A 551 -7.81 -38.21 10.26
C GLY A 551 -9.04 -38.48 9.40
N LYS A 552 -9.39 -39.75 9.18
CA LYS A 552 -10.61 -40.14 8.44
C LYS A 552 -11.87 -39.73 9.19
N GLU A 553 -11.86 -39.87 10.51
CA GLU A 553 -12.97 -39.47 11.37
C GLU A 553 -13.20 -37.95 11.33
N ILE A 554 -12.14 -37.14 11.42
CA ILE A 554 -12.24 -35.68 11.29
C ILE A 554 -12.86 -35.29 9.94
N ARG A 555 -12.35 -35.85 8.83
CA ARG A 555 -12.90 -35.59 7.49
C ARG A 555 -14.37 -36.00 7.39
N ARG A 556 -14.72 -37.18 7.92
CA ARG A 556 -16.10 -37.67 7.95
C ARG A 556 -17.02 -36.74 8.73
N ALA A 557 -16.58 -36.26 9.88
CA ALA A 557 -17.38 -35.36 10.71
C ALA A 557 -17.63 -34.02 9.99
N LEU A 558 -16.57 -33.40 9.45
CA LEU A 558 -16.65 -32.11 8.75
C LEU A 558 -17.40 -32.18 7.41
N ALA A 559 -17.60 -33.38 6.84
CA ALA A 559 -18.39 -33.59 5.63
C ALA A 559 -19.91 -33.59 5.88
N THR A 560 -20.37 -33.60 7.13
CA THR A 560 -21.80 -33.56 7.46
C THR A 560 -22.42 -32.17 7.30
N GLU A 561 -23.74 -32.11 7.07
CA GLU A 561 -24.50 -30.85 6.89
C GLU A 561 -24.39 -29.89 8.08
N ASN A 562 -24.19 -30.43 9.29
CA ASN A 562 -23.91 -29.68 10.51
C ASN A 562 -22.70 -28.74 10.41
N PHE A 563 -21.77 -29.03 9.50
CA PHE A 563 -20.59 -28.21 9.18
C PHE A 563 -20.67 -27.64 7.75
N GLY A 564 -21.87 -27.40 7.22
CA GLY A 564 -22.10 -26.65 5.98
C GLY A 564 -21.81 -25.15 6.16
N CYS A 565 -21.65 -24.42 5.05
CA CYS A 565 -21.29 -22.99 5.06
C CYS A 565 -22.35 -22.08 5.72
N SER A 566 -23.62 -22.51 5.76
CA SER A 566 -24.68 -21.81 6.49
C SER A 566 -24.66 -22.08 8.00
N SER A 567 -24.06 -23.19 8.43
CA SER A 567 -24.24 -23.75 9.78
C SER A 567 -22.96 -23.75 10.61
N PHE A 568 -21.81 -23.54 9.99
CA PHE A 568 -20.51 -23.49 10.65
C PHE A 568 -19.54 -22.63 9.84
N ASP A 569 -18.56 -22.03 10.53
CA ASP A 569 -17.58 -21.16 9.91
C ASP A 569 -16.72 -21.93 8.88
N SER A 570 -16.79 -21.52 7.62
CA SER A 570 -16.10 -22.18 6.50
C SER A 570 -14.58 -22.06 6.60
N CYS A 571 -14.04 -20.98 7.17
CA CYS A 571 -12.60 -20.83 7.43
C CYS A 571 -12.14 -21.82 8.50
N MET A 572 -12.88 -21.90 9.61
CA MET A 572 -12.59 -22.86 10.68
C MET A 572 -12.61 -24.30 10.15
N LYS A 573 -13.60 -24.63 9.32
CA LYS A 573 -13.68 -25.94 8.65
C LYS A 573 -12.42 -26.22 7.81
N VAL A 574 -11.99 -25.28 6.97
CA VAL A 574 -10.78 -25.44 6.15
C VAL A 574 -9.55 -25.65 7.01
N ARG A 575 -9.36 -24.87 8.09
CA ARG A 575 -8.23 -25.05 9.00
C ARG A 575 -8.22 -26.40 9.70
N LEU A 576 -9.39 -26.90 10.10
CA LEU A 576 -9.53 -28.23 10.69
C LEU A 576 -9.26 -29.35 9.68
N LEU A 577 -9.57 -29.15 8.39
CA LEU A 577 -9.18 -30.07 7.32
C LEU A 577 -7.67 -30.03 7.06
N SER A 578 -7.05 -28.84 7.08
CA SER A 578 -5.60 -28.66 6.94
C SER A 578 -4.81 -29.40 8.01
N LEU A 579 -5.38 -29.61 9.20
CA LEU A 579 -4.76 -30.46 10.23
C LEU A 579 -4.56 -31.90 9.76
N VAL A 580 -5.49 -32.44 8.97
CA VAL A 580 -5.41 -33.81 8.45
C VAL A 580 -4.50 -33.89 7.22
N GLU A 581 -4.40 -32.82 6.45
CA GLU A 581 -3.61 -32.78 5.22
C GLU A 581 -2.15 -32.46 5.47
N PHE A 582 -1.84 -31.57 6.41
CA PHE A 582 -0.49 -31.06 6.67
C PHE A 582 0.07 -31.62 7.97
N ASP A 583 0.50 -32.87 7.93
CA ASP A 583 1.10 -33.56 9.07
C ASP A 583 2.55 -33.09 9.33
N PRO A 584 2.87 -32.54 10.53
CA PRO A 584 4.20 -32.03 10.85
C PRO A 584 5.31 -33.10 10.76
N ILE A 585 4.98 -34.38 10.94
CA ILE A 585 5.91 -35.51 10.82
C ILE A 585 6.17 -35.86 9.36
N PHE A 586 5.10 -35.97 8.56
CA PHE A 586 5.23 -36.30 7.14
C PHE A 586 6.01 -35.23 6.37
N TYR A 587 5.73 -33.95 6.66
CA TYR A 587 6.41 -32.82 6.00
C TYR A 587 7.73 -32.42 6.66
N ASN A 588 8.10 -33.04 7.80
CA ASN A 588 9.29 -32.71 8.57
C ASN A 588 9.34 -31.20 8.92
N GLU A 589 8.19 -30.64 9.31
CA GLU A 589 8.03 -29.22 9.57
C GLU A 589 7.26 -28.99 10.88
N PRO A 590 7.98 -28.78 12.01
CA PRO A 590 7.38 -28.60 13.33
C PRO A 590 6.44 -27.40 13.44
N LEU A 591 6.61 -26.36 12.61
CA LEU A 591 5.75 -25.17 12.66
C LEU A 591 4.29 -25.47 12.27
N PHE A 592 4.03 -26.54 11.52
CA PHE A 592 2.66 -27.00 11.30
C PHE A 592 1.97 -27.36 12.61
N LEU A 593 2.66 -27.98 13.57
CA LEU A 593 2.06 -28.27 14.87
C LEU A 593 1.65 -26.99 15.61
N MET A 594 2.48 -25.94 15.56
CA MET A 594 2.14 -24.65 16.19
C MET A 594 0.92 -24.01 15.54
N LEU A 595 0.82 -24.07 14.20
CA LEU A 595 -0.33 -23.59 13.44
C LEU A 595 -1.59 -24.42 13.76
N HIS A 596 -1.47 -25.73 13.96
CA HIS A 596 -2.59 -26.58 14.35
C HIS A 596 -3.05 -26.30 15.79
N TYR A 597 -2.12 -26.00 16.69
CA TYR A 597 -2.45 -25.55 18.05
C TYR A 597 -3.17 -24.20 18.04
N ASP A 598 -2.71 -23.26 17.22
CA ASP A 598 -3.38 -21.97 17.05
C ASP A 598 -4.81 -22.16 16.52
N THR A 599 -4.99 -23.04 15.53
CA THR A 599 -6.31 -23.45 15.03
C THR A 599 -7.18 -24.03 16.14
N PHE A 600 -6.64 -24.89 16.99
CA PHE A 600 -7.36 -25.47 18.13
C PHE A 600 -7.81 -24.40 19.15
N ILE A 601 -6.96 -23.42 19.42
CA ILE A 601 -7.30 -22.30 20.32
C ILE A 601 -8.41 -21.45 19.69
N SER A 602 -8.29 -21.08 18.42
CA SER A 602 -9.33 -20.35 17.69
C SER A 602 -10.63 -21.14 17.60
N PHE A 603 -10.55 -22.46 17.42
CA PHE A 603 -11.71 -23.34 17.42
C PHE A 603 -12.40 -23.31 18.78
N ALA A 604 -11.65 -23.44 19.88
CA ALA A 604 -12.20 -23.35 21.22
C ALA A 604 -12.88 -22.01 21.50
N GLU A 605 -12.31 -20.90 21.01
CA GLU A 605 -12.92 -19.57 21.11
C GLU A 605 -14.20 -19.49 20.30
N TYR A 606 -14.18 -19.99 19.06
CA TYR A 606 -15.34 -20.05 18.18
C TYR A 606 -16.51 -20.84 18.79
N LEU A 607 -16.22 -21.91 19.53
CA LEU A 607 -17.25 -22.71 20.18
C LEU A 607 -18.00 -21.97 21.30
N LYS A 608 -17.52 -20.82 21.78
CA LYS A 608 -18.25 -20.01 22.77
C LYS A 608 -19.51 -19.41 22.18
N THR A 609 -20.57 -19.37 22.98
CA THR A 609 -21.77 -18.59 22.66
C THR A 609 -21.38 -17.14 22.42
N ASN A 610 -21.71 -16.66 21.23
CA ASN A 610 -21.41 -15.31 20.78
C ASN A 610 -22.45 -14.90 19.74
N ASP A 611 -23.18 -13.82 20.02
CA ASP A 611 -24.18 -13.26 19.10
C ASP A 611 -23.55 -12.80 17.78
N ALA A 612 -22.23 -12.60 17.77
CA ALA A 612 -21.48 -12.26 16.58
C ALA A 612 -21.47 -13.35 15.50
N HIS A 613 -21.72 -14.61 15.88
CA HIS A 613 -21.77 -15.73 14.94
C HIS A 613 -22.94 -15.64 13.97
N CYS A 614 -24.08 -15.14 14.45
CA CYS A 614 -25.35 -15.20 13.72
C CYS A 614 -25.86 -13.84 13.25
N PHE A 615 -25.11 -12.75 13.46
CA PHE A 615 -25.54 -11.42 13.07
C PHE A 615 -24.38 -10.48 12.72
N GLN A 616 -24.62 -9.60 11.75
CA GLN A 616 -23.68 -8.58 11.30
C GLN A 616 -24.40 -7.35 10.73
N PHE A 617 -24.01 -6.14 11.14
CA PHE A 617 -24.27 -4.90 10.40
C PHE A 617 -23.21 -4.71 9.31
N VAL A 618 -23.62 -4.34 8.11
CA VAL A 618 -22.75 -4.15 6.95
C VAL A 618 -22.90 -2.72 6.46
N PHE A 619 -21.81 -1.96 6.50
CA PHE A 619 -21.74 -0.62 5.91
C PHE A 619 -21.35 -0.73 4.45
N GLU A 620 -22.11 -0.09 3.57
CA GLU A 620 -21.88 -0.14 2.13
C GLU A 620 -21.08 1.08 1.68
N GLU A 621 -21.63 2.27 1.93
CA GLU A 621 -21.07 3.54 1.50
C GLU A 621 -21.26 4.63 2.56
N VAL A 622 -20.32 5.56 2.59
CA VAL A 622 -20.37 6.80 3.36
C VAL A 622 -20.17 7.98 2.42
N HIS A 623 -21.12 8.90 2.39
CA HIS A 623 -21.07 10.09 1.55
C HIS A 623 -20.90 11.32 2.44
N MET A 624 -19.79 12.02 2.29
CA MET A 624 -19.53 13.29 2.95
C MET A 624 -20.53 14.32 2.44
N TYR A 625 -21.30 14.88 3.36
CA TYR A 625 -22.42 15.75 3.10
C TYR A 625 -22.06 17.18 3.48
N GLN A 626 -22.02 18.08 2.48
CA GLN A 626 -21.79 19.51 2.66
C GLN A 626 -20.51 19.85 3.48
N CYS A 627 -19.46 19.02 3.36
CA CYS A 627 -18.17 19.26 4.01
C CYS A 627 -17.00 18.70 3.19
N ASP A 628 -15.79 19.20 3.45
CA ASP A 628 -14.53 18.75 2.83
C ASP A 628 -13.74 17.76 3.71
N ALA A 629 -14.32 17.33 4.83
CA ALA A 629 -13.73 16.30 5.68
C ALA A 629 -13.59 14.96 4.93
N ARG A 630 -12.59 14.17 5.31
CA ARG A 630 -12.35 12.84 4.75
C ARG A 630 -12.83 11.79 5.74
N PHE A 631 -13.47 10.74 5.23
CA PHE A 631 -13.78 9.55 5.99
C PHE A 631 -12.56 8.62 6.02
N HIS A 632 -12.22 8.12 7.22
CA HIS A 632 -11.08 7.21 7.42
C HIS A 632 -11.52 5.75 7.57
N GLY A 633 -12.67 5.53 8.21
CA GLY A 633 -13.18 4.18 8.45
C GLY A 633 -14.17 4.14 9.60
N VAL A 634 -14.69 2.95 9.85
CA VAL A 634 -15.61 2.67 10.95
C VAL A 634 -15.18 1.40 11.68
N GLN A 635 -15.24 1.42 13.01
CA GLN A 635 -14.89 0.27 13.85
C GLN A 635 -15.96 0.01 14.89
N SER A 636 -16.23 -1.25 15.20
CA SER A 636 -17.12 -1.62 16.28
C SER A 636 -16.40 -1.46 17.61
N ILE A 637 -16.89 -0.61 18.51
CA ILE A 637 -16.33 -0.49 19.87
C ILE A 637 -16.97 -1.53 20.81
N ARG A 638 -18.24 -1.85 20.56
CA ARG A 638 -18.97 -2.88 21.27
C ARG A 638 -19.54 -3.85 20.25
N GLY A 639 -19.23 -5.14 20.42
CA GLY A 639 -19.78 -6.21 19.60
C GLY A 639 -21.32 -6.28 19.67
N PRO A 640 -21.98 -7.06 18.80
CA PRO A 640 -23.43 -7.16 18.80
C PRO A 640 -23.92 -7.75 20.12
N VAL A 641 -25.02 -7.20 20.61
CA VAL A 641 -25.70 -7.66 21.83
C VAL A 641 -27.16 -7.91 21.49
N MET A 642 -27.65 -9.11 21.78
CA MET A 642 -29.08 -9.42 21.70
C MET A 642 -29.85 -8.68 22.80
N ILE A 643 -30.91 -7.96 22.42
CA ILE A 643 -31.79 -7.23 23.35
C ILE A 643 -33.24 -7.49 22.93
N ASP A 644 -34.03 -8.08 23.82
CA ASP A 644 -35.38 -8.58 23.54
C ASP A 644 -35.37 -9.50 22.28
N GLU A 645 -36.00 -9.04 21.19
CA GLU A 645 -36.07 -9.68 19.86
C GLU A 645 -35.18 -8.97 18.82
N GLY A 646 -34.30 -8.06 19.25
CA GLY A 646 -33.42 -7.25 18.40
C GLY A 646 -31.93 -7.46 18.68
N VAL A 647 -31.10 -6.80 17.88
CA VAL A 647 -29.63 -6.77 18.02
C VAL A 647 -29.16 -5.34 17.96
N GLU A 648 -28.37 -4.91 18.96
CA GLU A 648 -27.70 -3.62 18.92
C GLU A 648 -26.18 -3.76 18.80
N GLN A 649 -25.54 -2.78 18.18
CA GLN A 649 -24.08 -2.70 18.09
C GLN A 649 -23.63 -1.24 18.01
N VAL A 650 -22.51 -0.91 18.67
CA VAL A 650 -21.98 0.46 18.70
C VAL A 650 -20.74 0.56 17.81
N PHE A 651 -20.72 1.57 16.95
CA PHE A 651 -19.64 1.84 16.00
C PHE A 651 -19.06 3.24 16.17
N GLN A 652 -17.72 3.34 16.11
CA GLN A 652 -16.99 4.58 16.00
C GLN A 652 -16.74 4.92 14.53
N PHE A 653 -17.17 6.09 14.09
CA PHE A 653 -16.79 6.63 12.79
C PHE A 653 -15.60 7.57 12.97
N SER A 654 -14.61 7.45 12.09
CA SER A 654 -13.41 8.29 12.10
C SER A 654 -13.35 9.18 10.87
N THR A 655 -13.20 10.49 11.09
CA THR A 655 -13.09 11.53 10.05
C THR A 655 -11.89 12.43 10.30
N SER A 656 -11.44 13.14 9.26
CA SER A 656 -10.27 14.05 9.37
C SER A 656 -10.53 15.30 10.20
N ASP A 657 -11.81 15.70 10.30
CA ASP A 657 -12.29 16.84 11.08
C ASP A 657 -13.80 16.63 11.37
N ARG A 658 -14.43 17.60 12.03
CA ARG A 658 -15.90 17.71 12.14
C ARG A 658 -16.54 17.55 10.78
N ALA A 659 -17.59 16.75 10.71
CA ALA A 659 -18.13 16.30 9.43
C ALA A 659 -19.62 16.03 9.52
N SER A 660 -20.33 16.24 8.42
CA SER A 660 -21.67 15.69 8.22
C SER A 660 -21.58 14.66 7.11
N PHE A 661 -22.19 13.48 7.30
CA PHE A 661 -22.09 12.41 6.31
C PHE A 661 -23.30 11.47 6.37
N LEU A 662 -23.68 10.96 5.20
CA LEU A 662 -24.72 9.95 5.02
C LEU A 662 -24.10 8.56 5.07
N VAL A 663 -24.70 7.64 5.82
CA VAL A 663 -24.22 6.26 5.96
C VAL A 663 -25.27 5.30 5.45
N TRP A 664 -24.92 4.49 4.45
CA TRP A 664 -25.74 3.39 3.96
C TRP A 664 -25.33 2.08 4.62
N LEU A 665 -26.31 1.37 5.15
CA LEU A 665 -26.08 0.07 5.75
C LEU A 665 -27.26 -0.89 5.57
N HIS A 666 -26.97 -2.16 5.81
CA HIS A 666 -27.97 -3.20 6.02
C HIS A 666 -27.49 -4.10 7.17
N CYS A 667 -28.32 -5.05 7.60
CA CYS A 667 -27.87 -6.14 8.44
C CYS A 667 -28.22 -7.49 7.82
N ARG A 668 -27.45 -8.51 8.19
CA ARG A 668 -27.66 -9.90 7.79
C ARG A 668 -27.44 -10.83 8.97
N GLY A 669 -28.11 -11.96 8.99
CA GLY A 669 -28.11 -12.84 10.15
C GLY A 669 -28.82 -14.17 9.96
N TYR A 670 -28.92 -14.91 11.05
CA TYR A 670 -29.83 -16.05 11.22
C TYR A 670 -30.72 -15.84 12.44
N ARG A 671 -32.03 -15.97 12.26
CA ARG A 671 -33.03 -16.02 13.34
C ARG A 671 -33.78 -17.33 13.23
N ASP A 672 -33.77 -18.10 14.31
CA ASP A 672 -34.38 -19.44 14.38
C ASP A 672 -34.01 -20.38 13.23
N GLY A 673 -32.75 -20.30 12.79
CA GLY A 673 -32.20 -21.11 11.70
C GLY A 673 -32.51 -20.59 10.29
N GLN A 674 -33.34 -19.57 10.15
CA GLN A 674 -33.64 -18.93 8.87
C GLN A 674 -32.71 -17.74 8.63
N TYR A 675 -32.19 -17.63 7.40
CA TYR A 675 -31.39 -16.49 6.99
C TYR A 675 -32.26 -15.23 6.91
N LEU A 676 -31.75 -14.13 7.44
CA LEU A 676 -32.38 -12.81 7.35
C LEU A 676 -31.40 -11.81 6.73
N GLN A 677 -31.97 -10.86 6.00
CA GLN A 677 -31.30 -9.66 5.53
C GLN A 677 -32.29 -8.50 5.60
N CYS A 678 -31.91 -7.41 6.26
CA CYS A 678 -32.76 -6.23 6.41
C CYS A 678 -32.00 -4.98 5.96
N ASN A 679 -32.62 -4.23 5.05
CA ASN A 679 -32.15 -2.94 4.55
C ASN A 679 -33.18 -1.81 4.80
N ARG A 680 -34.08 -2.02 5.76
CA ARG A 680 -35.14 -1.07 6.12
C ARG A 680 -34.72 -0.19 7.31
N PRO A 681 -35.28 1.03 7.44
CA PRO A 681 -36.24 1.66 6.52
C PRO A 681 -35.59 2.07 5.19
N LEU A 682 -36.35 2.01 4.10
CA LEU A 682 -35.82 2.38 2.77
C LEU A 682 -35.67 3.90 2.66
N THR A 683 -34.67 4.33 1.88
CA THR A 683 -34.44 5.74 1.59
C THR A 683 -34.74 6.03 0.14
N PHE A 684 -35.35 7.16 -0.17
CA PHE A 684 -35.68 7.61 -1.51
C PHE A 684 -35.04 8.97 -1.76
N LYS A 685 -34.23 9.05 -2.80
CA LYS A 685 -33.70 10.31 -3.29
C LYS A 685 -34.60 10.81 -4.41
N LEU A 686 -35.28 11.91 -4.16
CA LEU A 686 -36.09 12.61 -5.13
C LEU A 686 -35.29 13.77 -5.70
N SER A 687 -35.29 13.95 -7.02
CA SER A 687 -34.57 15.05 -7.66
C SER A 687 -35.40 15.74 -8.73
N ASN A 688 -35.10 17.03 -8.96
CA ASN A 688 -35.76 17.90 -9.93
C ASN A 688 -37.28 18.05 -9.69
N LEU A 689 -37.70 18.15 -8.43
CA LEU A 689 -39.10 18.35 -8.07
C LEU A 689 -39.45 19.84 -7.87
N PRO A 690 -40.64 20.28 -8.29
CA PRO A 690 -41.20 21.57 -7.89
C PRO A 690 -41.41 21.67 -6.37
N ALA A 691 -41.29 22.87 -5.81
CA ALA A 691 -41.39 23.12 -4.37
C ALA A 691 -42.70 22.63 -3.71
N SER A 692 -43.82 22.69 -4.42
CA SER A 692 -45.12 22.21 -3.92
C SER A 692 -45.16 20.70 -3.70
N LEU A 693 -44.60 19.93 -4.63
CA LEU A 693 -44.54 18.46 -4.56
C LEU A 693 -43.45 18.00 -3.59
N GLN A 694 -42.41 18.80 -3.43
CA GLN A 694 -41.39 18.56 -2.42
C GLN A 694 -41.99 18.61 -1.02
N GLN A 695 -42.86 19.59 -0.72
CA GLN A 695 -43.60 19.62 0.55
C GLN A 695 -44.55 18.43 0.74
N GLU A 696 -45.16 17.93 -0.34
CA GLU A 696 -46.02 16.74 -0.27
C GLU A 696 -45.21 15.48 0.04
N ALA A 697 -44.05 15.32 -0.60
CA ALA A 697 -43.13 14.21 -0.32
C ALA A 697 -42.55 14.28 1.10
N GLU A 698 -42.19 15.48 1.59
CA GLU A 698 -41.69 15.69 2.95
C GLU A 698 -42.73 15.42 4.04
N LYS A 699 -44.03 15.42 3.71
CA LYS A 699 -45.09 14.97 4.62
C LYS A 699 -45.25 13.45 4.63
N ALA A 700 -44.84 12.79 3.55
CA ALA A 700 -44.97 11.35 3.38
C ALA A 700 -43.79 10.55 3.95
N GLY A 701 -42.65 11.20 4.19
CA GLY A 701 -41.42 10.57 4.64
C GLY A 701 -40.60 11.47 5.56
N ALA A 702 -39.73 10.87 6.38
CA ALA A 702 -38.81 11.63 7.22
C ALA A 702 -37.65 12.18 6.37
N VAL A 703 -37.41 13.49 6.43
CA VAL A 703 -36.30 14.12 5.70
C VAL A 703 -34.97 13.71 6.34
N VAL A 704 -34.13 13.02 5.56
CA VAL A 704 -32.75 12.68 5.97
C VAL A 704 -31.78 13.78 5.57
N ALA A 705 -31.87 14.27 4.33
CA ALA A 705 -30.97 15.31 3.80
C ALA A 705 -31.58 16.12 2.65
N LYS A 706 -31.07 17.34 2.42
CA LYS A 706 -31.49 18.26 1.34
C LYS A 706 -30.29 18.90 0.65
N GLN A 707 -30.10 18.61 -0.64
CA GLN A 707 -29.08 19.24 -1.47
C GLN A 707 -29.77 19.98 -2.63
N ALA A 708 -29.12 20.99 -3.22
CA ALA A 708 -29.72 21.76 -4.32
C ALA A 708 -30.28 20.84 -5.41
N GLY A 709 -31.62 20.83 -5.57
CA GLY A 709 -32.33 19.99 -6.53
C GLY A 709 -32.58 18.53 -6.12
N ALA A 710 -32.20 18.10 -4.92
CA ALA A 710 -32.41 16.73 -4.43
C ALA A 710 -32.80 16.66 -2.94
N THR A 711 -33.65 15.69 -2.58
CA THR A 711 -34.05 15.43 -1.19
C THR A 711 -34.08 13.94 -0.92
N TRP A 712 -33.45 13.53 0.18
CA TRP A 712 -33.46 12.17 0.67
C TRP A 712 -34.53 12.04 1.74
N LEU A 713 -35.47 11.15 1.51
CA LEU A 713 -36.58 10.85 2.40
C LEU A 713 -36.50 9.39 2.83
N ARG A 714 -36.63 9.14 4.13
CA ARG A 714 -36.71 7.80 4.69
C ARG A 714 -38.16 7.42 4.90
N ASP A 715 -38.49 6.19 4.52
CA ASP A 715 -39.84 5.67 4.69
C ASP A 715 -40.21 5.64 6.18
N ILE A 716 -41.46 5.96 6.47
CA ILE A 716 -42.05 5.87 7.80
C ILE A 716 -42.88 4.57 7.82
N SER A 717 -43.06 3.97 8.99
CA SER A 717 -43.63 2.62 9.23
C SER A 717 -44.90 2.24 8.44
N ASP A 718 -45.65 3.21 7.91
CA ASP A 718 -46.90 3.03 7.17
C ASP A 718 -46.72 2.78 5.65
N GLY A 719 -45.48 2.78 5.14
CA GLY A 719 -45.12 2.19 3.85
C GLY A 719 -45.72 2.86 2.60
N GLY A 720 -45.98 4.17 2.63
CA GLY A 720 -46.60 4.91 1.53
C GLY A 720 -45.66 5.79 0.70
N LEU A 721 -44.41 5.98 1.15
CA LEU A 721 -43.47 6.89 0.50
C LEU A 721 -43.10 6.41 -0.92
N LYS A 722 -43.05 5.10 -1.14
CA LYS A 722 -42.71 4.49 -2.44
C LYS A 722 -43.76 4.83 -3.50
N GLU A 723 -45.03 4.68 -3.18
CA GLU A 723 -46.16 4.96 -4.06
C GLU A 723 -46.24 6.46 -4.36
N ILE A 724 -46.02 7.29 -3.34
CA ILE A 724 -46.00 8.75 -3.47
C ILE A 724 -44.82 9.21 -4.34
N ALA A 725 -43.61 8.70 -4.08
CA ALA A 725 -42.43 8.98 -4.89
C ALA A 725 -42.63 8.60 -6.37
N LYS A 726 -43.22 7.43 -6.64
CA LYS A 726 -43.54 6.98 -8.01
C LYS A 726 -44.56 7.90 -8.68
N LYS A 727 -45.65 8.27 -8.00
CA LYS A 727 -46.69 9.17 -8.53
C LYS A 727 -46.12 10.55 -8.86
N ILE A 728 -45.31 11.11 -7.96
CA ILE A 728 -44.70 12.43 -8.11
C ILE A 728 -43.77 12.45 -9.33
N VAL A 729 -42.94 11.41 -9.51
CA VAL A 729 -42.01 11.30 -10.65
C VAL A 729 -42.76 11.14 -11.98
N GLN A 730 -43.73 10.22 -12.04
CA GLN A 730 -44.49 9.93 -13.27
C GLN A 730 -45.26 11.15 -13.79
N SER A 731 -45.69 12.04 -12.89
CA SER A 731 -46.56 13.14 -13.26
C SER A 731 -45.79 14.36 -13.81
N PHE A 732 -44.48 14.50 -13.52
CA PHE A 732 -43.79 15.78 -13.74
C PHE A 732 -42.30 15.70 -14.17
N GLY A 733 -41.79 14.52 -14.53
CA GLY A 733 -40.46 14.38 -15.14
C GLY A 733 -39.27 14.50 -14.18
N GLY A 734 -39.51 14.40 -12.86
CA GLY A 734 -38.43 14.26 -11.86
C GLY A 734 -37.79 12.86 -11.89
N THR A 735 -36.84 12.61 -10.99
CA THR A 735 -36.25 11.28 -10.81
C THR A 735 -36.37 10.81 -9.36
N ALA A 736 -36.69 9.54 -9.16
CA ALA A 736 -36.67 8.89 -7.84
C ALA A 736 -35.72 7.70 -7.87
N GLU A 737 -34.71 7.75 -7.02
CA GLU A 737 -33.78 6.64 -6.79
C GLU A 737 -34.13 6.01 -5.44
N THR A 738 -34.38 4.69 -5.43
CA THR A 738 -34.55 3.94 -4.18
C THR A 738 -33.18 3.49 -3.69
N GLY A 739 -32.85 3.79 -2.45
CA GLY A 739 -31.65 3.36 -1.76
C GLY A 739 -31.97 2.51 -0.52
N ASN A 740 -30.91 1.93 0.04
CA ASN A 740 -30.96 1.16 1.29
C ASN A 740 -31.18 2.06 2.52
N CYS A 741 -31.16 1.46 3.70
CA CYS A 741 -31.22 2.18 4.97
C CYS A 741 -30.10 3.20 5.07
N CYS A 742 -30.48 4.45 5.36
CA CYS A 742 -29.57 5.58 5.39
C CYS A 742 -29.84 6.48 6.60
N PHE A 743 -28.76 6.98 7.20
CA PHE A 743 -28.78 7.94 8.30
C PHE A 743 -27.85 9.11 7.99
N LEU A 744 -28.26 10.33 8.36
CA LEU A 744 -27.39 11.50 8.34
C LEU A 744 -26.76 11.67 9.72
N ILE A 745 -25.44 11.59 9.80
CA ILE A 745 -24.67 11.77 11.02
C ILE A 745 -23.92 13.09 10.95
N HIS A 746 -24.01 13.88 12.01
CA HIS A 746 -23.25 15.11 12.21
C HIS A 746 -22.23 14.88 13.32
N SER A 747 -20.96 14.66 12.98
CA SER A 747 -19.87 14.52 13.94
C SER A 747 -19.36 15.86 14.44
N TRP A 748 -19.24 16.02 15.75
CA TRP A 748 -18.67 17.20 16.41
C TRP A 748 -17.15 17.11 16.63
N GLY A 749 -16.51 16.03 16.20
CA GLY A 749 -15.07 15.82 16.25
C GLY A 749 -14.55 14.92 15.14
N THR A 750 -13.32 14.44 15.28
CA THR A 750 -12.70 13.46 14.37
C THR A 750 -13.18 12.03 14.63
N LYS A 751 -13.87 11.80 15.75
CA LYS A 751 -14.46 10.52 16.14
C LYS A 751 -15.84 10.75 16.72
N CYS A 752 -16.82 9.97 16.28
CA CYS A 752 -18.16 9.93 16.87
C CYS A 752 -18.66 8.49 17.00
N GLU A 753 -19.60 8.26 17.91
CA GLU A 753 -20.09 6.93 18.26
C GLU A 753 -21.60 6.84 18.07
N ILE A 754 -22.02 5.87 17.27
CA ILE A 754 -23.42 5.63 16.91
C ILE A 754 -23.77 4.19 17.26
N ARG A 755 -24.88 4.02 17.99
CA ARG A 755 -25.52 2.74 18.22
C ARG A 755 -26.51 2.47 17.09
N PHE A 756 -26.38 1.33 16.43
CA PHE A 756 -27.40 0.82 15.52
C PHE A 756 -28.17 -0.31 16.19
N LEU A 757 -29.49 -0.33 16.02
CA LEU A 757 -30.40 -1.35 16.54
C LEU A 757 -31.19 -1.94 15.38
N TYR A 758 -31.19 -3.25 15.26
CA TYR A 758 -32.12 -3.99 14.40
C TYR A 758 -33.22 -4.60 15.28
N LYS A 759 -34.48 -4.21 15.06
CA LYS A 759 -35.67 -4.75 15.74
C LYS A 759 -36.87 -4.63 14.81
N ASP A 760 -37.78 -5.61 14.83
CA ASP A 760 -39.03 -5.59 14.03
C ASP A 760 -38.80 -5.29 12.53
N ASP A 761 -37.83 -6.00 11.93
CA ASP A 761 -37.43 -5.83 10.52
C ASP A 761 -37.06 -4.40 10.11
N THR A 762 -36.54 -3.63 11.08
CA THR A 762 -36.18 -2.23 10.89
C THR A 762 -34.86 -1.94 11.59
N ILE A 763 -34.00 -1.15 10.93
CA ILE A 763 -32.78 -0.61 11.52
C ILE A 763 -33.07 0.81 12.01
N THR A 764 -32.69 1.08 13.26
CA THR A 764 -32.70 2.42 13.86
C THR A 764 -31.30 2.77 14.33
N ALA A 765 -31.04 4.05 14.55
CA ALA A 765 -29.75 4.53 15.01
C ALA A 765 -29.93 5.61 16.08
N SER A 766 -29.05 5.61 17.08
CA SER A 766 -29.02 6.57 18.16
C SER A 766 -27.58 7.00 18.47
N VAL A 767 -27.42 8.22 18.95
CA VAL A 767 -26.10 8.77 19.33
C VAL A 767 -25.66 8.19 20.67
N GLU A 768 -24.39 7.77 20.74
CA GLU A 768 -23.72 7.50 22.01
C GLU A 768 -22.83 8.67 22.44
N SER A 769 -22.02 9.20 21.51
CA SER A 769 -21.13 10.33 21.81
C SER A 769 -20.73 11.14 20.58
N ASN A 770 -20.48 12.43 20.80
CA ASN A 770 -19.88 13.39 19.84
C ASN A 770 -20.59 13.51 18.47
N ALA A 771 -21.91 13.30 18.42
CA ALA A 771 -22.66 13.45 17.18
C ALA A 771 -24.13 13.87 17.39
N ASP A 772 -24.77 14.27 16.30
CA ASP A 772 -26.22 14.25 16.11
C ASP A 772 -26.58 13.27 14.98
N ILE A 773 -27.81 12.75 14.99
CA ILE A 773 -28.29 11.83 13.95
C ILE A 773 -29.71 12.17 13.52
N ASN A 774 -29.97 12.13 12.20
CA ASN A 774 -31.30 12.27 11.60
C ASN A 774 -31.68 11.03 10.78
#